data_AF-A0A1Q3X084-F1
#
_entry.id   AF-A0A1Q3X084-F1
#
_cell.length_a   1.000
_cell.length_b   1.000
_cell.length_c   1.000
_cell.angle_alpha   90.00
_cell.angle_beta   90.00
_cell.angle_gamma   90.00
#
_symmetry.space_group_name_H-M   'P 1'
#
loop_
_entity.id
_entity.type
_entity.pdbx_description
1 polymer ?
#
loop_
_entity_poly.entity_id
_entity_poly.type
_entity_poly.pdbx_seq_one_letter_code
_entity_poly.pdbx_strand_id
1 'polypeptide(L)'
;MSFLFLLLAQDAGAQYQGQVYERNDSAVVIANMHQKSMPWCGGVNNPQFATGDLNNDGKADLVIFERFSYQVKTFINTGTTGNPVYVYAPKYALNFPRINEYLKLEDYNRDGIPDLLHKGDGGYLPGVYAYRGYYNADNELCFNLYKALSYDNDLSAVPPVQVNVNNADIPAMVDIDGDGDLDIVSYSSLGNNLFFYKNYQAEMALPTDSIVIKLRDKCWGKVSQNTVHRSHILQFSCEADNSTLLPKPGADRHGNNAVCLLDADGDGDYDYLDGNASFPDLQYLMNGKAQNGGLDSMVYQDTLWQKNGVQAHMPNYPVAYWLDIDQDGNKDILVAPHSEASSENYKCILYYRNTGTMTNPVFTYQSDSFLIQDMIDAGTGAYPMLYDYDKDGKPDLFVGSDGYFQANGTLRSRLLYYKNNSSPGHISFTLQDNDFNYINNLNLMGAAPTVGDLDNDGKDDMVLGQSNGTLTFFTNTASNASLPPQWPVHTALRDHNNALINAGNNAAPFIYDLNRDGKKDLVIGNEYGTLIYYENVGTVPGQLMLQLKNSQLGNITVDAGHLQANAVPYIGKMDNTGIDYLVCGSNSGVLYRYDGFQSGNTAISYPMIDSAYSFIDTAYARYYGYSANAYQRSAPAIADIDGDGNYDMIIGNLLGGLTIYRQALNVPVNTSPLSGNSNKDVRLYPNPAKDILYCSWDKSFLQSGIQITIYDMAGQKMLQANIAAPASGTDLAVHELATGVYFCEFRSGSNRAVIPLSIYR
;
A
#
# COMPACT_ATOMS: atom_id res chain seq x y z
N MET A 1 3.58 42.46 16.43
CA MET A 1 2.34 43.07 16.96
C MET A 1 1.47 41.93 17.45
N SER A 2 1.12 41.96 18.74
CA SER A 2 0.55 40.84 19.48
C SER A 2 -0.82 40.41 18.97
N PHE A 3 -1.00 39.10 18.72
CA PHE A 3 -2.31 38.51 18.46
C PHE A 3 -2.99 38.19 19.79
N LEU A 4 -4.13 38.83 20.05
CA LEU A 4 -5.01 38.56 21.17
C LEU A 4 -6.24 37.82 20.59
N PHE A 5 -6.38 36.53 20.91
CA PHE A 5 -7.60 35.77 20.62
C PHE A 5 -8.69 36.19 21.62
N LEU A 6 -9.79 36.75 21.13
CA LEU A 6 -11.04 36.83 21.88
C LEU A 6 -11.97 35.72 21.38
N LEU A 7 -12.21 34.71 22.24
CA LEU A 7 -13.28 33.74 22.05
C LEU A 7 -14.64 34.43 22.25
N LEU A 8 -15.49 34.37 21.23
CA LEU A 8 -16.95 34.43 21.41
C LEU A 8 -17.50 33.06 21.04
N ALA A 9 -17.95 32.33 22.05
CA ALA A 9 -18.65 31.06 21.93
C ALA A 9 -19.99 31.27 21.21
N GLN A 10 -20.11 30.72 20.01
CA GLN A 10 -21.38 30.23 19.47
C GLN A 10 -21.14 28.82 18.96
N ASP A 11 -21.84 27.86 19.55
CA ASP A 11 -21.78 26.43 19.22
C ASP A 11 -22.21 26.17 17.77
N ALA A 12 -21.22 26.15 16.87
CA ALA A 12 -21.37 25.67 15.52
C ALA A 12 -20.98 24.18 15.48
N GLY A 13 -21.97 23.30 15.61
CA GLY A 13 -21.79 21.87 15.35
C GLY A 13 -21.66 21.61 13.85
N ALA A 14 -20.43 21.53 13.36
CA ALA A 14 -20.07 20.92 12.09
C ALA A 14 -19.27 19.65 12.39
N GLN A 15 -19.60 18.54 11.74
CA GLN A 15 -18.81 17.32 11.81
C GLN A 15 -17.45 17.60 11.16
N TYR A 16 -16.36 17.53 11.93
CA TYR A 16 -15.02 17.75 11.40
C TYR A 16 -14.64 16.59 10.48
N GLN A 17 -14.69 16.82 9.17
CA GLN A 17 -14.14 15.95 8.14
C GLN A 17 -12.71 16.42 7.83
N GLY A 18 -11.82 16.31 8.80
CA GLY A 18 -10.43 16.74 8.64
C GLY A 18 -9.43 15.74 9.19
N GLN A 19 -8.15 16.07 9.00
CA GLN A 19 -7.02 15.24 9.36
C GLN A 19 -6.83 15.24 10.88
N VAL A 20 -7.42 14.26 11.57
CA VAL A 20 -7.28 14.08 13.03
C VAL A 20 -5.91 13.51 13.38
N TYR A 21 -5.39 12.62 12.54
CA TYR A 21 -4.15 11.90 12.69
C TYR A 21 -3.09 12.35 11.68
N GLU A 22 -1.84 12.37 12.11
CA GLU A 22 -0.67 12.57 11.25
C GLU A 22 0.36 11.48 11.47
N ARG A 23 1.16 11.20 10.45
CA ARG A 23 2.19 10.15 10.50
C ARG A 23 3.24 10.49 11.56
N ASN A 24 3.66 9.51 12.36
CA ASN A 24 4.64 9.67 13.43
C ASN A 24 5.87 8.75 13.25
N ASP A 25 6.70 9.03 12.23
CA ASP A 25 7.90 8.23 11.97
C ASP A 25 9.00 8.39 13.05
N SER A 26 8.79 9.22 14.09
CA SER A 26 9.73 9.42 15.20
C SER A 26 9.66 8.34 16.29
N ALA A 27 8.62 7.50 16.28
CA ALA A 27 8.46 6.42 17.24
C ALA A 27 9.62 5.42 17.15
N VAL A 28 10.23 5.09 18.28
CA VAL A 28 11.46 4.29 18.34
C VAL A 28 11.14 2.81 18.46
N VAL A 29 11.83 1.96 17.71
CA VAL A 29 11.73 0.50 17.84
C VAL A 29 13.10 -0.10 18.02
N ILE A 30 13.26 -0.92 19.06
CA ILE A 30 14.49 -1.65 19.35
C ILE A 30 14.24 -3.14 19.14
N ALA A 31 15.10 -3.82 18.38
CA ALA A 31 15.07 -5.26 18.19
C ALA A 31 16.48 -5.81 18.18
N ASN A 32 16.71 -6.96 18.84
CA ASN A 32 18.05 -7.56 18.97
C ASN A 32 19.11 -6.57 19.51
N MET A 33 18.73 -5.69 20.44
CA MET A 33 19.56 -4.60 20.99
C MET A 33 19.97 -3.51 19.99
N HIS A 34 19.38 -3.47 18.80
CA HIS A 34 19.62 -2.44 17.79
C HIS A 34 18.35 -1.62 17.57
N GLN A 35 18.50 -0.30 17.45
CA GLN A 35 17.39 0.57 17.04
C GLN A 35 17.18 0.39 15.53
N LYS A 36 15.95 0.06 15.14
CA LYS A 36 15.50 0.01 13.75
C LYS A 36 15.49 1.44 13.19
N SER A 37 16.10 1.65 12.03
CA SER A 37 16.17 2.99 11.42
C SER A 37 14.91 3.40 10.65
N MET A 38 14.09 2.43 10.23
CA MET A 38 12.87 2.65 9.45
C MET A 38 11.72 1.68 9.83
N PRO A 39 11.41 1.50 11.13
CA PRO A 39 10.45 0.50 11.58
C PRO A 39 9.04 0.69 11.01
N TRP A 40 8.68 1.92 10.65
CA TRP A 40 7.33 2.33 10.23
C TRP A 40 7.19 2.57 8.72
N CYS A 41 8.10 2.04 7.89
CA CYS A 41 8.06 2.23 6.43
C CYS A 41 6.97 1.39 5.72
N GLY A 42 6.33 0.47 6.46
CA GLY A 42 5.26 -0.39 5.98
C GLY A 42 5.68 -1.72 5.36
N GLY A 43 6.96 -2.14 5.43
CA GLY A 43 7.42 -3.45 4.91
C GLY A 43 7.51 -3.53 3.38
N VAL A 44 8.01 -4.65 2.86
CA VAL A 44 8.28 -4.89 1.43
C VAL A 44 8.14 -6.37 1.05
N ASN A 45 7.57 -6.67 -0.13
CA ASN A 45 7.38 -8.06 -0.58
C ASN A 45 7.96 -8.32 -1.97
N ASN A 46 7.73 -7.40 -2.94
CA ASN A 46 8.17 -7.54 -4.32
C ASN A 46 8.74 -6.21 -4.85
N PRO A 47 9.83 -5.72 -4.20
CA PRO A 47 10.35 -4.40 -4.49
C PRO A 47 11.05 -4.36 -5.85
N GLN A 48 10.76 -3.30 -6.62
CA GLN A 48 11.60 -2.85 -7.72
C GLN A 48 12.43 -1.66 -7.29
N PHE A 49 13.69 -1.59 -7.71
CA PHE A 49 14.62 -0.56 -7.27
C PHE A 49 14.99 0.41 -8.39
N ALA A 50 15.08 1.68 -8.03
CA ALA A 50 15.70 2.73 -8.84
C ALA A 50 16.41 3.72 -7.91
N THR A 51 17.31 4.52 -8.47
CA THR A 51 18.03 5.57 -7.74
C THR A 51 17.88 6.90 -8.45
N GLY A 52 17.83 7.98 -7.68
CA GLY A 52 17.76 9.34 -8.22
C GLY A 52 17.86 10.35 -7.08
N ASP A 53 18.37 11.55 -7.34
CA ASP A 53 18.43 12.61 -6.32
C ASP A 53 17.03 13.22 -6.13
N LEU A 54 16.36 12.92 -5.02
CA LEU A 54 14.96 13.30 -4.79
C LEU A 54 14.84 14.70 -4.17
N ASN A 55 15.90 15.17 -3.50
CA ASN A 55 15.93 16.42 -2.74
C ASN A 55 16.95 17.45 -3.27
N ASN A 56 17.58 17.14 -4.41
CA ASN A 56 18.60 17.93 -5.09
C ASN A 56 19.82 18.25 -4.21
N ASP A 57 20.27 17.28 -3.39
CA ASP A 57 21.42 17.44 -2.49
C ASP A 57 22.75 16.89 -3.07
N GLY A 58 22.71 16.36 -4.29
CA GLY A 58 23.84 15.81 -5.02
C GLY A 58 24.14 14.35 -4.69
N LYS A 59 23.30 13.67 -3.91
CA LYS A 59 23.42 12.23 -3.62
C LYS A 59 22.29 11.46 -4.29
N ALA A 60 22.58 10.23 -4.68
CA ALA A 60 21.54 9.35 -5.18
C ALA A 60 20.68 8.86 -3.99
N ASP A 61 19.39 9.13 -4.03
CA ASP A 61 18.41 8.56 -3.10
C ASP A 61 17.86 7.24 -3.66
N LEU A 62 17.20 6.46 -2.81
CA LEU A 62 16.62 5.18 -3.17
C LEU A 62 15.11 5.28 -3.36
N VAL A 63 14.62 4.67 -4.44
CA VAL A 63 13.19 4.52 -4.73
C VAL A 63 12.87 3.04 -4.85
N ILE A 64 11.85 2.61 -4.11
CA ILE A 64 11.28 1.27 -4.17
C ILE A 64 9.87 1.36 -4.73
N PHE A 65 9.53 0.54 -5.71
CA PHE A 65 8.17 0.37 -6.22
C PHE A 65 7.66 -1.05 -5.95
N GLU A 66 6.60 -1.15 -5.17
CA GLU A 66 5.87 -2.39 -4.89
C GLU A 66 4.72 -2.53 -5.89
N ARG A 67 4.94 -3.35 -6.93
CA ARG A 67 4.08 -3.38 -8.12
C ARG A 67 2.62 -3.70 -7.81
N PHE A 68 2.36 -4.64 -6.89
CA PHE A 68 1.01 -5.14 -6.65
C PHE A 68 0.19 -4.26 -5.70
N SER A 69 0.86 -3.58 -4.76
CA SER A 69 0.22 -2.57 -3.91
C SER A 69 0.24 -1.17 -4.55
N TYR A 70 0.94 -1.03 -5.70
CA TYR A 70 1.19 0.22 -6.41
C TYR A 70 1.88 1.29 -5.56
N GLN A 71 2.62 0.89 -4.52
CA GLN A 71 3.27 1.82 -3.60
C GLN A 71 4.64 2.23 -4.11
N VAL A 72 4.88 3.54 -4.17
CA VAL A 72 6.23 4.10 -4.24
C VAL A 72 6.69 4.41 -2.82
N LYS A 73 7.88 3.94 -2.46
CA LYS A 73 8.57 4.22 -1.20
C LYS A 73 9.89 4.91 -1.53
N THR A 74 10.14 6.05 -0.89
CA THR A 74 11.29 6.90 -1.16
C THR A 74 12.17 7.00 0.09
N PHE A 75 13.49 7.00 -0.09
CA PHE A 75 14.46 7.03 1.00
C PHE A 75 15.61 7.97 0.67
N ILE A 76 15.85 8.98 1.52
CA ILE A 76 16.93 9.97 1.33
C ILE A 76 18.26 9.39 1.85
N ASN A 77 19.33 9.53 1.07
CA ASN A 77 20.68 9.19 1.50
C ASN A 77 21.29 10.31 2.36
N THR A 78 21.24 10.11 3.68
CA THR A 78 21.89 11.02 4.65
C THR A 78 23.36 10.70 4.93
N GLY A 79 23.85 9.58 4.40
CA GLY A 79 25.21 9.08 4.61
C GLY A 79 26.27 9.75 3.75
N THR A 80 27.37 9.03 3.53
CA THR A 80 28.50 9.47 2.70
C THR A 80 28.76 8.48 1.57
N THR A 81 29.48 8.90 0.53
CA THR A 81 30.01 8.04 -0.54
C THR A 81 30.67 6.77 0.03
N GLY A 82 30.31 5.60 -0.49
CA GLY A 82 30.73 4.27 -0.03
C GLY A 82 30.11 3.77 1.28
N ASN A 83 29.33 4.62 1.98
CA ASN A 83 28.66 4.30 3.25
C ASN A 83 27.32 5.06 3.35
N PRO A 84 26.33 4.76 2.48
CA PRO A 84 25.08 5.49 2.47
C PRO A 84 24.22 5.11 3.68
N VAL A 85 23.34 6.03 4.05
CA VAL A 85 22.36 5.85 5.12
C VAL A 85 21.00 6.28 4.57
N TYR A 86 20.23 5.30 4.12
CA TYR A 86 18.90 5.50 3.57
C TYR A 86 17.87 5.71 4.69
N VAL A 87 17.27 6.90 4.72
CA VAL A 87 16.24 7.28 5.67
C VAL A 87 14.91 7.38 4.94
N TYR A 88 13.93 6.60 5.38
CA TYR A 88 12.60 6.59 4.77
C TYR A 88 11.96 7.99 4.80
N ALA A 89 11.52 8.46 3.62
CA ALA A 89 11.08 9.83 3.38
C ALA A 89 9.84 9.84 2.49
N PRO A 90 8.66 9.44 3.03
CA PRO A 90 7.46 9.14 2.25
C PRO A 90 6.87 10.34 1.50
N LYS A 91 7.21 11.57 1.88
CA LYS A 91 6.69 12.77 1.22
C LYS A 91 7.04 12.83 -0.27
N TYR A 92 8.23 12.35 -0.66
CA TYR A 92 8.69 12.41 -2.04
C TYR A 92 7.94 11.44 -2.96
N ALA A 93 7.34 10.39 -2.41
CA ALA A 93 6.51 9.45 -3.17
C ALA A 93 5.32 10.16 -3.84
N LEU A 94 4.79 11.23 -3.25
CA LEU A 94 3.67 12.02 -3.79
C LEU A 94 4.01 12.75 -5.10
N ASN A 95 5.29 12.93 -5.39
CA ASN A 95 5.75 13.59 -6.62
C ASN A 95 5.82 12.64 -7.82
N PHE A 96 5.64 11.33 -7.60
CA PHE A 96 5.56 10.34 -8.67
C PHE A 96 4.12 10.29 -9.23
N PRO A 97 3.93 10.12 -10.55
CA PRO A 97 2.64 9.72 -11.10
C PRO A 97 2.34 8.26 -10.73
N ARG A 98 1.14 7.78 -11.06
CA ARG A 98 0.83 6.36 -10.90
C ARG A 98 1.71 5.52 -11.82
N ILE A 99 2.56 4.69 -11.22
CA ILE A 99 3.42 3.74 -11.94
C ILE A 99 2.64 2.46 -12.22
N ASN A 100 2.81 1.89 -13.41
CA ASN A 100 2.26 0.56 -13.75
C ASN A 100 3.35 -0.37 -14.26
N GLU A 101 3.26 -1.63 -13.82
CA GLU A 101 4.13 -2.77 -14.16
C GLU A 101 5.60 -2.63 -13.75
N TYR A 102 6.31 -1.59 -14.15
CA TYR A 102 7.71 -1.40 -13.82
C TYR A 102 8.08 0.06 -13.57
N LEU A 103 9.12 0.27 -12.77
CA LEU A 103 9.71 1.58 -12.51
C LEU A 103 11.12 1.61 -13.12
N LYS A 104 11.41 2.63 -13.94
CA LYS A 104 12.76 3.00 -14.37
C LYS A 104 12.98 4.50 -14.16
N LEU A 105 14.09 4.86 -13.53
CA LEU A 105 14.54 6.24 -13.40
C LEU A 105 15.88 6.36 -14.14
N GLU A 106 15.86 6.96 -15.31
CA GLU A 106 17.02 7.08 -16.19
C GLU A 106 17.03 8.49 -16.80
N ASP A 107 18.17 9.15 -16.87
CA ASP A 107 18.29 10.47 -17.52
C ASP A 107 18.40 10.30 -19.04
N TYR A 108 17.26 10.24 -19.74
CA TYR A 108 17.25 10.03 -21.18
C TYR A 108 17.65 11.31 -21.94
N ASN A 109 17.42 12.47 -21.32
CA ASN A 109 17.54 13.75 -21.99
C ASN A 109 18.91 14.45 -21.76
N ARG A 110 19.72 13.89 -20.85
CA ARG A 110 21.07 14.30 -20.45
C ARG A 110 21.12 15.66 -19.76
N ASP A 111 20.11 16.00 -18.96
CA ASP A 111 20.08 17.21 -18.15
C ASP A 111 20.57 17.01 -16.71
N GLY A 112 20.93 15.77 -16.34
CA GLY A 112 21.36 15.39 -15.01
C GLY A 112 20.22 15.13 -14.03
N ILE A 113 18.96 15.16 -14.48
CA ILE A 113 17.78 14.89 -13.68
C ILE A 113 17.19 13.54 -14.13
N PRO A 114 16.94 12.59 -13.22
CA PRO A 114 16.33 11.32 -13.61
C PRO A 114 14.94 11.50 -14.21
N ASP A 115 14.70 10.91 -15.38
CA ASP A 115 13.40 10.83 -16.03
C ASP A 115 12.69 9.51 -15.68
N LEU A 116 11.36 9.49 -15.66
CA LEU A 116 10.58 8.30 -15.34
C LEU A 116 10.08 7.60 -16.59
N LEU A 117 10.36 6.30 -16.70
CA LEU A 117 9.77 5.42 -17.69
C LEU A 117 9.02 4.26 -17.02
N HIS A 118 7.77 4.06 -17.44
CA HIS A 118 6.92 2.95 -16.98
C HIS A 118 5.88 2.56 -18.04
N LYS A 119 5.09 1.52 -17.79
CA LYS A 119 3.98 1.16 -18.67
C LYS A 119 2.79 2.11 -18.49
N GLY A 120 2.22 2.60 -19.59
CA GLY A 120 1.03 3.47 -19.57
C GLY A 120 -0.22 2.80 -18.98
N ASP A 121 -1.11 3.61 -18.39
CA ASP A 121 -2.30 3.15 -17.63
C ASP A 121 -3.46 2.60 -18.47
N GLY A 122 -3.32 2.54 -19.80
CA GLY A 122 -4.29 1.88 -20.67
C GLY A 122 -5.54 2.69 -21.01
N GLY A 123 -5.57 4.03 -20.84
CA GLY A 123 -6.69 4.84 -21.34
C GLY A 123 -7.08 4.52 -22.80
N TYR A 124 -6.10 4.29 -23.69
CA TYR A 124 -6.31 3.71 -25.03
C TYR A 124 -5.18 2.79 -25.54
N LEU A 125 -4.00 2.73 -24.91
CA LEU A 125 -2.80 2.18 -25.55
C LEU A 125 -1.71 1.66 -24.56
N PRO A 126 -1.42 0.34 -24.47
CA PRO A 126 -0.55 -0.29 -23.44
C PRO A 126 0.97 -0.33 -23.75
N GLY A 127 1.60 0.82 -24.01
CA GLY A 127 3.03 0.97 -24.35
C GLY A 127 3.92 1.56 -23.25
N VAL A 128 5.19 1.84 -23.57
CA VAL A 128 6.13 2.57 -22.70
C VAL A 128 5.80 4.06 -22.72
N TYR A 129 5.74 4.69 -21.54
CA TYR A 129 5.50 6.12 -21.37
C TYR A 129 6.74 6.77 -20.75
N ALA A 130 7.16 7.91 -21.30
CA ALA A 130 8.26 8.71 -20.79
C ALA A 130 7.72 9.99 -20.12
N TYR A 131 8.22 10.25 -18.92
CA TYR A 131 7.94 11.45 -18.13
C TYR A 131 9.26 12.18 -17.89
N ARG A 132 9.29 13.48 -18.16
CA ARG A 132 10.47 14.31 -17.88
C ARG A 132 10.58 14.62 -16.40
N GLY A 133 11.75 14.36 -15.83
CA GLY A 133 12.13 14.78 -14.49
C GLY A 133 12.37 16.29 -14.44
N TYR A 134 12.06 16.90 -13.30
CA TYR A 134 12.46 18.28 -12.99
C TYR A 134 12.42 18.51 -11.47
N TYR A 135 13.19 19.47 -10.99
CA TYR A 135 13.07 19.93 -9.60
C TYR A 135 12.04 21.05 -9.48
N ASN A 136 11.10 20.91 -8.54
CA ASN A 136 10.11 21.94 -8.24
C ASN A 136 10.72 23.10 -7.42
N ALA A 137 9.90 24.06 -7.00
CA ALA A 137 10.34 25.22 -6.22
C ALA A 137 10.93 24.87 -4.83
N ASP A 138 10.61 23.69 -4.31
CA ASP A 138 11.10 23.16 -3.04
C ASP A 138 12.33 22.24 -3.23
N ASN A 139 12.92 22.23 -4.45
CA ASN A 139 14.02 21.36 -4.86
C ASN A 139 13.69 19.86 -4.82
N GLU A 140 12.43 19.48 -5.00
CA GLU A 140 12.02 18.08 -4.98
C GLU A 140 11.82 17.55 -6.40
N LEU A 141 12.33 16.34 -6.67
CA LEU A 141 12.15 15.66 -7.95
C LEU A 141 10.66 15.44 -8.24
N CYS A 142 10.23 15.87 -9.42
CA CYS A 142 8.86 15.81 -9.93
C CYS A 142 8.86 15.37 -11.39
N PHE A 143 7.70 14.94 -11.90
CA PHE A 143 7.59 14.38 -13.24
C PHE A 143 6.46 15.01 -14.06
N ASN A 144 6.73 15.32 -15.33
CA ASN A 144 5.72 15.74 -16.30
C ASN A 144 5.65 14.74 -17.46
N LEU A 145 4.44 14.31 -17.83
CA LEU A 145 4.28 13.41 -18.98
C LEU A 145 4.84 14.07 -20.25
N TYR A 146 5.80 13.41 -20.90
CA TYR A 146 6.32 13.83 -22.19
C TYR A 146 5.51 13.20 -23.32
N LYS A 147 5.55 11.87 -23.47
CA LYS A 147 4.74 11.13 -24.45
C LYS A 147 4.75 9.61 -24.23
N ALA A 148 3.78 8.94 -24.84
CA ALA A 148 3.85 7.51 -25.10
C ALA A 148 4.82 7.22 -26.26
N LEU A 149 5.63 6.17 -26.14
CA LEU A 149 6.62 5.79 -27.15
C LEU A 149 6.00 4.87 -28.21
N SER A 150 6.20 5.24 -29.47
CA SER A 150 5.74 4.50 -30.65
C SER A 150 6.73 4.65 -31.80
N TYR A 151 6.60 3.76 -32.78
CA TYR A 151 7.40 3.72 -34.00
C TYR A 151 6.53 3.32 -35.20
N ASP A 152 6.88 3.80 -36.39
CA ASP A 152 6.23 3.36 -37.62
C ASP A 152 6.66 1.92 -37.92
N ASN A 153 5.68 1.02 -38.11
CA ASN A 153 6.00 -0.24 -38.75
C ASN A 153 6.17 0.04 -40.25
N ASP A 154 7.10 -0.63 -40.93
CA ASP A 154 7.35 -0.42 -42.37
C ASP A 154 6.16 -0.83 -43.27
N LEU A 155 4.97 -1.06 -42.70
CA LEU A 155 3.72 -1.34 -43.40
C LEU A 155 2.96 -0.02 -43.57
N SER A 156 3.02 0.55 -44.76
CA SER A 156 2.50 1.87 -45.15
C SER A 156 0.98 2.13 -44.95
N ALA A 157 0.25 1.22 -44.29
CA ALA A 157 -1.19 1.30 -44.05
C ALA A 157 -1.59 1.10 -42.57
N VAL A 158 -0.63 0.96 -41.65
CA VAL A 158 -0.92 0.73 -40.21
C VAL A 158 -0.47 1.95 -39.40
N PRO A 159 -1.27 2.42 -38.42
CA PRO A 159 -0.84 3.46 -37.49
C PRO A 159 0.46 3.08 -36.75
N PRO A 160 1.20 4.06 -36.20
CA PRO A 160 2.39 3.79 -35.40
C PRO A 160 2.11 2.73 -34.32
N VAL A 161 3.02 1.76 -34.22
CA VAL A 161 2.95 0.68 -33.24
C VAL A 161 3.66 1.16 -31.97
N GLN A 162 3.14 0.79 -30.82
CA GLN A 162 3.77 1.14 -29.57
C GLN A 162 5.03 0.33 -29.32
N VAL A 163 5.97 0.92 -28.58
CA VAL A 163 7.02 0.14 -27.94
C VAL A 163 6.34 -0.79 -26.93
N ASN A 164 6.45 -2.09 -27.16
CA ASN A 164 5.73 -3.09 -26.40
C ASN A 164 6.63 -3.71 -25.34
N VAL A 165 6.13 -3.74 -24.12
CA VAL A 165 6.64 -4.49 -22.98
C VAL A 165 5.44 -5.25 -22.42
N ASN A 166 5.50 -6.58 -22.30
CA ASN A 166 4.34 -7.33 -21.82
C ASN A 166 4.01 -6.94 -20.38
N ASN A 167 2.79 -7.26 -19.95
CA ASN A 167 2.44 -7.10 -18.54
C ASN A 167 3.37 -7.98 -17.70
N ALA A 168 3.82 -7.47 -16.55
CA ALA A 168 4.81 -8.08 -15.68
C ALA A 168 6.24 -8.24 -16.25
N ASP A 169 6.52 -7.83 -17.49
CA ASP A 169 7.90 -7.81 -18.00
C ASP A 169 8.63 -6.56 -17.51
N ILE A 170 9.94 -6.68 -17.27
CA ILE A 170 10.82 -5.55 -16.97
C ILE A 170 11.81 -5.37 -18.12
N PRO A 171 11.79 -4.24 -18.84
CA PRO A 171 12.71 -3.96 -19.92
C PRO A 171 14.05 -3.44 -19.39
N ALA A 172 15.05 -3.45 -20.25
CA ALA A 172 16.27 -2.68 -20.07
C ALA A 172 16.22 -1.36 -20.84
N MET A 173 16.84 -0.32 -20.27
CA MET A 173 16.92 1.02 -20.84
C MET A 173 18.34 1.54 -20.69
N VAL A 174 19.15 1.39 -21.74
CA VAL A 174 20.59 1.72 -21.74
C VAL A 174 20.98 2.20 -23.15
N ASP A 175 22.08 2.92 -23.27
CA ASP A 175 22.69 3.29 -24.56
C ASP A 175 23.42 2.06 -25.13
N ILE A 176 22.78 1.33 -26.05
CA ILE A 176 23.26 0.00 -26.50
C ILE A 176 24.32 0.12 -27.59
N ASP A 177 24.32 1.18 -28.38
CA ASP A 177 25.30 1.38 -29.44
C ASP A 177 26.27 2.55 -29.27
N GLY A 178 26.26 3.16 -28.07
CA GLY A 178 27.29 4.07 -27.59
C GLY A 178 27.22 5.45 -28.21
N ASP A 179 26.04 5.87 -28.69
CA ASP A 179 25.84 7.18 -29.31
C ASP A 179 25.32 8.26 -28.33
N GLY A 180 25.08 7.85 -27.08
CA GLY A 180 24.70 8.68 -25.96
C GLY A 180 23.19 8.93 -25.83
N ASP A 181 22.33 8.30 -26.63
CA ASP A 181 20.90 8.26 -26.39
C ASP A 181 20.47 6.89 -25.81
N LEU A 182 19.42 6.86 -24.98
CA LEU A 182 18.97 5.62 -24.35
C LEU A 182 18.07 4.82 -25.29
N ASP A 183 18.37 3.54 -25.43
CA ASP A 183 17.58 2.56 -26.16
C ASP A 183 16.74 1.68 -25.23
N ILE A 184 15.87 0.85 -25.81
CA ILE A 184 15.03 -0.08 -25.05
C ILE A 184 15.20 -1.51 -25.58
N VAL A 185 15.49 -2.45 -24.68
CA VAL A 185 15.43 -3.90 -24.93
C VAL A 185 14.35 -4.53 -24.07
N SER A 186 13.49 -5.31 -24.70
CA SER A 186 12.41 -6.03 -24.04
C SER A 186 12.13 -7.35 -24.73
N TYR A 187 11.59 -8.33 -24.00
CA TYR A 187 11.06 -9.53 -24.62
C TYR A 187 9.91 -9.21 -25.58
N SER A 188 9.86 -9.98 -26.66
CA SER A 188 8.75 -9.98 -27.62
C SER A 188 7.43 -10.37 -26.93
N SER A 189 6.31 -10.15 -27.60
CA SER A 189 4.99 -10.58 -27.10
C SER A 189 4.80 -12.09 -26.94
N LEU A 190 5.73 -12.90 -27.46
CA LEU A 190 5.75 -14.35 -27.27
C LEU A 190 6.66 -14.79 -26.11
N GLY A 191 7.51 -13.89 -25.58
CA GLY A 191 8.42 -14.17 -24.46
C GLY A 191 9.76 -14.79 -24.81
N ASN A 192 9.98 -15.24 -26.05
CA ASN A 192 11.17 -16.05 -26.33
C ASN A 192 12.38 -15.23 -26.79
N ASN A 193 12.17 -14.17 -27.58
CA ASN A 193 13.26 -13.40 -28.17
C ASN A 193 13.24 -11.95 -27.67
N LEU A 194 14.42 -11.33 -27.64
CA LEU A 194 14.60 -9.92 -27.28
C LEU A 194 14.44 -9.01 -28.50
N PHE A 195 13.61 -7.98 -28.35
CA PHE A 195 13.43 -6.90 -29.31
C PHE A 195 14.28 -5.70 -28.87
N PHE A 196 15.02 -5.14 -29.82
CA PHE A 196 15.80 -3.92 -29.65
C PHE A 196 15.10 -2.76 -30.36
N TYR A 197 14.61 -1.83 -29.55
CA TYR A 197 14.00 -0.59 -29.95
C TYR A 197 15.05 0.50 -29.83
N LYS A 198 15.63 0.88 -30.97
CA LYS A 198 16.66 1.91 -31.03
C LYS A 198 16.03 3.31 -30.98
N ASN A 199 16.59 4.20 -30.17
CA ASN A 199 16.33 5.63 -30.26
C ASN A 199 17.22 6.25 -31.35
N TYR A 200 16.63 7.07 -32.22
CA TYR A 200 17.29 7.67 -33.39
C TYR A 200 17.59 9.16 -33.15
N GLN A 201 17.64 9.61 -31.90
CA GLN A 201 17.87 11.02 -31.57
C GLN A 201 19.24 11.44 -32.07
N ALA A 202 20.27 10.61 -31.82
CA ALA A 202 21.64 10.86 -32.27
C ALA A 202 21.77 10.77 -33.81
N GLU A 203 21.25 9.74 -34.47
CA GLU A 203 21.34 9.59 -35.95
C GLU A 203 20.69 10.74 -36.70
N MET A 204 19.60 11.27 -36.15
CA MET A 204 18.83 12.33 -36.79
C MET A 204 19.31 13.73 -36.38
N ALA A 205 20.36 13.81 -35.56
CA ALA A 205 20.91 15.05 -35.01
C ALA A 205 19.81 15.93 -34.37
N LEU A 206 18.88 15.30 -33.64
CA LEU A 206 17.82 15.99 -32.93
C LEU A 206 18.35 16.55 -31.59
N PRO A 207 17.62 17.48 -30.95
CA PRO A 207 17.94 17.89 -29.57
C PRO A 207 17.94 16.70 -28.61
N THR A 208 18.76 16.74 -27.56
CA THR A 208 18.94 15.63 -26.60
C THR A 208 17.66 15.29 -25.85
N ASP A 209 16.69 16.20 -25.77
CA ASP A 209 15.39 15.98 -25.14
C ASP A 209 14.35 15.31 -26.05
N SER A 210 14.75 14.93 -27.26
CA SER A 210 13.91 14.22 -28.24
C SER A 210 14.06 12.70 -28.12
N ILE A 211 12.97 11.98 -28.38
CA ILE A 211 12.97 10.51 -28.49
C ILE A 211 12.35 10.13 -29.84
N VAL A 212 13.05 9.34 -30.66
CA VAL A 212 12.51 8.81 -31.92
C VAL A 212 12.80 7.32 -31.99
N ILE A 213 11.82 6.49 -31.64
CA ILE A 213 12.03 5.04 -31.58
C ILE A 213 11.84 4.39 -32.94
N LYS A 214 12.66 3.39 -33.25
CA LYS A 214 12.40 2.38 -34.29
C LYS A 214 12.73 0.98 -33.77
N LEU A 215 11.93 -0.01 -34.17
CA LEU A 215 12.28 -1.41 -33.93
C LEU A 215 13.43 -1.80 -34.86
N ARG A 216 14.64 -1.94 -34.29
CA ARG A 216 15.88 -2.16 -35.03
C ARG A 216 16.19 -3.63 -35.24
N ASP A 217 16.00 -4.44 -34.20
CA ASP A 217 16.17 -5.90 -34.26
C ASP A 217 15.05 -6.59 -33.49
N LYS A 218 14.52 -7.69 -34.03
CA LYS A 218 13.50 -8.55 -33.38
C LYS A 218 14.11 -9.73 -32.63
N CYS A 219 15.44 -9.80 -32.63
CA CYS A 219 16.21 -10.93 -32.16
C CYS A 219 17.61 -10.43 -31.76
N TRP A 220 17.61 -9.41 -30.90
CA TRP A 220 18.82 -8.83 -30.34
C TRP A 220 19.59 -9.90 -29.54
N GLY A 221 20.92 -9.87 -29.62
CA GLY A 221 21.78 -10.87 -29.00
C GLY A 221 21.69 -12.27 -29.62
N LYS A 222 20.91 -12.48 -30.70
CA LYS A 222 20.72 -13.81 -31.34
C LYS A 222 20.48 -14.89 -30.28
N VAL A 223 19.50 -14.67 -29.41
CA VAL A 223 19.19 -15.56 -28.30
C VAL A 223 17.70 -15.86 -28.27
N SER A 224 17.36 -17.08 -27.86
CA SER A 224 15.98 -17.49 -27.60
C SER A 224 15.86 -18.17 -26.24
N GLN A 225 14.96 -17.70 -25.39
CA GLN A 225 14.65 -18.28 -24.10
C GLN A 225 13.99 -19.64 -24.28
N ASN A 226 14.40 -20.59 -23.44
CA ASN A 226 13.78 -21.90 -23.35
C ASN A 226 12.77 -21.89 -22.20
N THR A 227 11.62 -22.51 -22.42
CA THR A 227 10.49 -22.49 -21.48
C THR A 227 10.44 -23.73 -20.58
N VAL A 228 11.27 -24.73 -20.86
CA VAL A 228 11.35 -26.01 -20.14
C VAL A 228 12.70 -26.15 -19.43
N HIS A 229 13.75 -25.56 -19.99
CA HIS A 229 15.11 -25.60 -19.47
C HIS A 229 15.57 -24.20 -19.08
N ARG A 230 16.37 -24.11 -18.00
CA ARG A 230 17.03 -22.86 -17.58
C ARG A 230 17.94 -22.27 -18.65
N SER A 231 18.46 -23.13 -19.52
CA SER A 231 19.42 -22.74 -20.55
C SER A 231 18.74 -22.08 -21.74
N HIS A 232 19.31 -20.97 -22.19
CA HIS A 232 18.91 -20.30 -23.41
C HIS A 232 19.52 -20.96 -24.64
N ILE A 233 18.88 -20.79 -25.80
CA ILE A 233 19.45 -21.14 -27.11
C ILE A 233 20.30 -19.95 -27.56
N LEU A 234 21.62 -20.13 -27.53
CA LEU A 234 22.61 -19.13 -27.94
C LEU A 234 22.81 -19.16 -29.46
N GLN A 235 23.32 -18.05 -30.02
CA GLN A 235 23.55 -17.89 -31.47
C GLN A 235 22.35 -18.33 -32.33
N PHE A 236 21.15 -18.05 -31.85
CA PHE A 236 19.88 -18.39 -32.44
C PHE A 236 19.69 -17.70 -33.80
N SER A 237 19.37 -18.49 -34.83
CA SER A 237 19.08 -17.97 -36.17
C SER A 237 17.66 -17.42 -36.25
N CYS A 238 17.56 -16.13 -36.56
CA CYS A 238 16.30 -15.39 -36.55
C CYS A 238 15.60 -15.36 -37.93
N GLU A 239 16.22 -15.92 -38.98
CA GLU A 239 15.65 -15.99 -40.33
C GLU A 239 14.91 -17.32 -40.59
N ALA A 240 13.67 -17.17 -41.08
CA ALA A 240 12.74 -18.19 -41.59
C ALA A 240 12.08 -19.13 -40.57
N ASP A 241 10.76 -18.97 -40.43
CA ASP A 241 9.73 -20.01 -40.23
C ASP A 241 10.23 -21.39 -39.74
N ASN A 242 10.85 -21.41 -38.56
CA ASN A 242 11.26 -22.65 -37.90
C ASN A 242 10.03 -23.24 -37.21
N SER A 243 9.09 -23.69 -38.06
CA SER A 243 7.91 -24.50 -37.72
C SER A 243 8.25 -25.79 -36.96
N THR A 244 9.53 -26.12 -36.81
CA THR A 244 10.08 -27.24 -36.04
C THR A 244 10.48 -26.89 -34.61
N LEU A 245 10.57 -25.60 -34.26
CA LEU A 245 10.75 -25.10 -32.88
C LEU A 245 9.55 -24.27 -32.40
N LEU A 246 8.45 -24.24 -33.18
CA LEU A 246 7.21 -23.69 -32.70
C LEU A 246 6.80 -24.43 -31.42
N PRO A 247 6.51 -23.71 -30.33
CA PRO A 247 5.83 -24.28 -29.19
C PRO A 247 4.60 -25.03 -29.73
N LYS A 248 4.35 -26.25 -29.24
CA LYS A 248 3.16 -27.04 -29.61
C LYS A 248 1.94 -26.10 -29.60
N PRO A 249 0.98 -26.22 -30.53
CA PRO A 249 -0.28 -25.50 -30.43
C PRO A 249 -0.89 -25.76 -29.03
N GLY A 250 -0.94 -24.72 -28.19
CA GLY A 250 -1.30 -24.83 -26.77
C GLY A 250 -0.15 -24.71 -25.76
N ALA A 251 1.08 -24.41 -26.19
CA ALA A 251 2.15 -23.98 -25.30
C ALA A 251 1.96 -22.49 -24.96
N ASP A 252 2.02 -22.20 -23.66
CA ASP A 252 1.67 -20.92 -23.09
C ASP A 252 2.46 -19.77 -23.75
N ARG A 253 1.78 -18.64 -23.96
CA ARG A 253 2.48 -17.38 -24.22
C ARG A 253 3.30 -17.08 -22.97
N HIS A 254 4.62 -17.11 -23.07
CA HIS A 254 5.47 -16.76 -21.93
C HIS A 254 5.54 -15.23 -21.84
N GLY A 255 4.90 -14.67 -20.82
CA GLY A 255 5.25 -13.35 -20.29
C GLY A 255 5.90 -13.55 -18.92
N ASN A 256 6.24 -12.47 -18.24
CA ASN A 256 6.91 -12.47 -16.93
C ASN A 256 8.42 -12.74 -17.05
N ASN A 257 9.09 -11.93 -17.87
CA ASN A 257 10.55 -11.90 -17.99
C ASN A 257 11.13 -10.52 -17.62
N ALA A 258 12.34 -10.52 -17.07
CA ALA A 258 13.07 -9.33 -16.66
C ALA A 258 14.48 -9.34 -17.22
N VAL A 259 14.85 -8.23 -17.86
CA VAL A 259 16.18 -8.04 -18.46
C VAL A 259 16.94 -6.98 -17.68
N CYS A 260 18.13 -7.33 -17.21
CA CYS A 260 19.09 -6.38 -16.62
C CYS A 260 20.38 -6.43 -17.45
N LEU A 261 20.62 -5.37 -18.24
CA LEU A 261 21.83 -5.24 -19.06
C LEU A 261 22.99 -4.66 -18.24
N LEU A 262 24.18 -5.20 -18.47
CA LEU A 262 25.45 -4.74 -17.89
C LEU A 262 26.61 -5.17 -18.80
N ASP A 263 27.75 -4.47 -18.73
CA ASP A 263 29.00 -4.87 -19.39
C ASP A 263 29.88 -5.57 -18.33
N ALA A 264 29.81 -6.89 -18.24
CA ALA A 264 30.46 -7.63 -17.15
C ALA A 264 31.88 -8.10 -17.48
N ASP A 265 32.30 -8.07 -18.74
CA ASP A 265 33.67 -8.41 -19.15
C ASP A 265 34.48 -7.22 -19.69
N GLY A 266 33.86 -6.05 -19.79
CA GLY A 266 34.50 -4.77 -20.10
C GLY A 266 34.85 -4.61 -21.57
N ASP A 267 34.20 -5.34 -22.46
CA ASP A 267 34.50 -5.33 -23.89
C ASP A 267 33.70 -4.27 -24.69
N GLY A 268 32.79 -3.57 -24.01
CA GLY A 268 31.98 -2.48 -24.55
C GLY A 268 30.71 -2.92 -25.25
N ASP A 269 30.35 -4.21 -25.21
CA ASP A 269 29.00 -4.68 -25.48
C ASP A 269 28.22 -4.97 -24.17
N TYR A 270 26.90 -5.14 -24.28
CA TYR A 270 26.07 -5.47 -23.12
C TYR A 270 25.80 -6.96 -23.06
N ASP A 271 26.18 -7.55 -21.93
CA ASP A 271 25.70 -8.80 -21.39
C ASP A 271 24.32 -8.62 -20.75
N TYR A 272 23.71 -9.71 -20.29
CA TYR A 272 22.51 -9.58 -19.48
C TYR A 272 22.31 -10.65 -18.41
N LEU A 273 21.71 -10.20 -17.31
CA LEU A 273 21.08 -11.05 -16.31
C LEU A 273 19.59 -11.21 -16.68
N ASP A 274 19.16 -12.46 -16.80
CA ASP A 274 17.79 -12.86 -17.08
C ASP A 274 17.10 -13.37 -15.81
N GLY A 275 15.93 -12.80 -15.55
CA GLY A 275 15.00 -13.24 -14.52
C GLY A 275 13.66 -13.60 -15.14
N ASN A 276 13.01 -14.67 -14.69
CA ASN A 276 11.70 -15.06 -15.23
C ASN A 276 10.87 -15.86 -14.22
N ALA A 277 9.55 -15.90 -14.43
CA ALA A 277 8.64 -16.65 -13.55
C ALA A 277 8.76 -18.19 -13.66
N SER A 278 9.56 -18.71 -14.59
CA SER A 278 9.69 -20.17 -14.82
C SER A 278 10.77 -20.81 -13.96
N PHE A 279 11.78 -20.03 -13.56
CA PHE A 279 12.92 -20.53 -12.80
C PHE A 279 13.20 -19.65 -11.57
N PRO A 280 13.59 -20.27 -10.45
CA PRO A 280 13.92 -19.52 -9.24
C PRO A 280 15.33 -18.93 -9.26
N ASP A 281 16.13 -19.27 -10.27
CA ASP A 281 17.53 -18.90 -10.38
C ASP A 281 17.68 -17.72 -11.33
N LEU A 282 18.63 -16.82 -11.08
CA LEU A 282 19.03 -15.80 -12.04
C LEU A 282 20.01 -16.42 -13.07
N GLN A 283 19.79 -16.16 -14.37
CA GLN A 283 20.71 -16.58 -15.43
C GLN A 283 21.57 -15.40 -15.89
N TYR A 284 22.83 -15.65 -16.24
CA TYR A 284 23.73 -14.67 -16.87
C TYR A 284 24.05 -15.14 -18.29
N LEU A 285 24.05 -14.21 -19.23
CA LEU A 285 24.43 -14.45 -20.62
C LEU A 285 25.43 -13.40 -21.05
N MET A 286 26.52 -13.86 -21.69
CA MET A 286 27.60 -13.00 -22.16
C MET A 286 27.47 -12.79 -23.66
N ASN A 287 27.52 -11.54 -24.09
CA ASN A 287 27.54 -11.14 -25.47
C ASN A 287 28.97 -11.30 -26.02
N GLY A 288 29.07 -11.60 -27.31
CA GLY A 288 30.33 -11.85 -27.99
C GLY A 288 30.36 -11.05 -29.28
N LYS A 289 29.96 -9.78 -29.25
CA LYS A 289 29.82 -8.94 -30.45
C LYS A 289 31.11 -8.88 -31.24
N ALA A 290 32.23 -8.67 -30.56
CA ALA A 290 33.56 -8.68 -31.19
C ALA A 290 33.90 -10.04 -31.83
N GLN A 291 33.51 -11.15 -31.18
CA GLN A 291 33.75 -12.51 -31.65
C GLN A 291 32.88 -12.88 -32.86
N ASN A 292 31.73 -12.22 -33.02
CA ASN A 292 30.75 -12.46 -34.07
C ASN A 292 30.74 -11.36 -35.15
N GLY A 293 31.90 -10.72 -35.39
CA GLY A 293 32.06 -9.79 -36.51
C GLY A 293 31.30 -8.48 -36.35
N GLY A 294 31.06 -8.04 -35.11
CA GLY A 294 30.35 -6.80 -34.78
C GLY A 294 28.83 -6.96 -34.59
N LEU A 295 28.31 -8.19 -34.63
CA LEU A 295 26.89 -8.48 -34.40
C LEU A 295 26.68 -8.93 -32.96
N ASP A 296 25.76 -8.28 -32.24
CA ASP A 296 25.35 -8.71 -30.90
C ASP A 296 24.86 -10.16 -30.94
N SER A 297 25.53 -11.04 -30.22
CA SER A 297 25.33 -12.49 -30.25
C SER A 297 25.80 -13.08 -28.93
N MET A 298 24.87 -13.59 -28.13
CA MET A 298 25.16 -14.26 -26.87
C MET A 298 25.94 -15.55 -27.16
N VAL A 299 27.11 -15.68 -26.54
CA VAL A 299 28.07 -16.79 -26.80
C VAL A 299 28.32 -17.66 -25.58
N TYR A 300 28.02 -17.16 -24.39
CA TYR A 300 28.18 -17.90 -23.14
C TYR A 300 26.97 -17.68 -22.23
N GLN A 301 26.73 -18.65 -21.33
CA GLN A 301 25.70 -18.53 -20.30
C GLN A 301 26.12 -19.24 -19.00
N ASP A 302 25.71 -18.67 -17.88
CA ASP A 302 25.64 -19.32 -16.58
C ASP A 302 24.17 -19.41 -16.16
N THR A 303 23.69 -20.64 -15.91
CA THR A 303 22.27 -20.88 -15.59
C THR A 303 21.98 -20.83 -14.09
N LEU A 304 23.01 -20.69 -13.26
CA LEU A 304 22.95 -20.69 -11.80
C LEU A 304 23.89 -19.60 -11.27
N TRP A 305 23.64 -18.33 -11.65
CA TRP A 305 24.57 -17.24 -11.35
C TRP A 305 24.92 -17.17 -9.86
N GLN A 306 26.21 -16.96 -9.56
CA GLN A 306 26.80 -17.01 -8.20
C GLN A 306 26.78 -18.39 -7.50
N LYS A 307 26.63 -19.50 -8.24
CA LYS A 307 26.61 -20.88 -7.68
C LYS A 307 27.78 -21.23 -6.75
N ASN A 308 28.99 -20.73 -7.02
CA ASN A 308 30.17 -21.05 -6.21
C ASN A 308 30.28 -20.21 -4.92
N GLY A 309 29.41 -19.20 -4.77
CA GLY A 309 29.25 -18.39 -3.56
C GLY A 309 27.86 -18.59 -2.97
N VAL A 310 27.13 -17.49 -2.73
CA VAL A 310 25.70 -17.53 -2.42
C VAL A 310 24.93 -17.33 -3.72
N GLN A 311 24.30 -18.39 -4.22
CA GLN A 311 23.54 -18.34 -5.46
C GLN A 311 22.40 -17.31 -5.38
N ALA A 312 22.20 -16.53 -6.45
CA ALA A 312 21.04 -15.65 -6.56
C ALA A 312 19.79 -16.48 -6.86
N HIS A 313 19.05 -16.81 -5.81
CA HIS A 313 17.88 -17.67 -5.87
C HIS A 313 16.68 -16.98 -5.18
N MET A 314 15.61 -16.77 -5.93
CA MET A 314 14.29 -16.36 -5.44
C MET A 314 13.25 -17.41 -5.87
N PRO A 315 12.44 -17.96 -4.95
CA PRO A 315 11.54 -19.09 -5.27
C PRO A 315 10.66 -18.89 -6.51
N ASN A 316 10.23 -17.65 -6.76
CA ASN A 316 9.57 -17.28 -8.00
C ASN A 316 10.02 -15.89 -8.47
N TYR A 317 10.35 -15.84 -9.76
CA TYR A 317 10.61 -14.63 -10.53
C TYR A 317 11.69 -13.71 -9.93
N PRO A 318 12.95 -14.16 -9.84
CA PRO A 318 14.07 -13.29 -9.48
C PRO A 318 14.22 -12.18 -10.51
N VAL A 319 14.48 -10.96 -10.06
CA VAL A 319 14.80 -9.81 -10.92
C VAL A 319 16.05 -9.13 -10.38
N ALA A 320 17.01 -8.89 -11.26
CA ALA A 320 18.24 -8.17 -10.94
C ALA A 320 18.12 -6.66 -11.22
N TYR A 321 18.79 -5.87 -10.40
CA TYR A 321 18.91 -4.41 -10.52
C TYR A 321 20.38 -4.02 -10.41
N TRP A 322 20.90 -3.35 -11.45
CA TRP A 322 22.28 -2.89 -11.56
C TRP A 322 22.40 -1.42 -11.16
N LEU A 323 22.72 -1.15 -9.89
CA LEU A 323 22.60 0.17 -9.26
C LEU A 323 23.79 0.44 -8.33
N ASP A 324 24.27 1.69 -8.28
CA ASP A 324 25.32 2.12 -7.35
C ASP A 324 24.73 2.37 -5.96
N ILE A 325 24.34 1.28 -5.27
CA ILE A 325 23.59 1.31 -4.01
C ILE A 325 24.46 1.73 -2.82
N ASP A 326 25.78 1.52 -2.88
CA ASP A 326 26.71 1.99 -1.85
C ASP A 326 27.37 3.33 -2.20
N GLN A 327 27.11 3.86 -3.40
CA GLN A 327 27.64 5.13 -3.89
C GLN A 327 29.16 5.18 -3.85
N ASP A 328 29.82 4.09 -4.22
CA ASP A 328 31.28 4.04 -4.38
C ASP A 328 31.74 4.26 -5.83
N GLY A 329 30.79 4.47 -6.74
CA GLY A 329 31.01 4.68 -8.17
C GLY A 329 31.03 3.39 -8.97
N ASN A 330 30.94 2.22 -8.33
CA ASN A 330 30.71 0.94 -8.98
C ASN A 330 29.29 0.46 -8.68
N LYS A 331 28.56 0.12 -9.74
CA LYS A 331 27.24 -0.47 -9.59
C LYS A 331 27.34 -1.85 -8.95
N ASP A 332 26.33 -2.14 -8.15
CA ASP A 332 26.08 -3.36 -7.40
C ASP A 332 24.86 -4.10 -7.95
N ILE A 333 24.65 -5.35 -7.50
CA ILE A 333 23.46 -6.13 -7.85
C ILE A 333 22.55 -6.28 -6.62
N LEU A 334 21.31 -5.81 -6.76
CA LEU A 334 20.19 -6.26 -5.94
C LEU A 334 19.38 -7.32 -6.70
N VAL A 335 18.88 -8.33 -5.99
CA VAL A 335 17.93 -9.30 -6.54
C VAL A 335 16.70 -9.41 -5.65
N ALA A 336 15.52 -9.25 -6.25
CA ALA A 336 14.24 -9.32 -5.55
C ALA A 336 13.18 -10.08 -6.36
N PRO A 337 12.12 -10.59 -5.74
CA PRO A 337 11.05 -11.27 -6.44
C PRO A 337 10.11 -10.28 -7.13
N HIS A 338 9.59 -10.66 -8.29
CA HIS A 338 8.55 -9.91 -9.01
C HIS A 338 7.19 -10.64 -9.02
N SER A 339 6.97 -11.50 -8.02
CA SER A 339 5.75 -12.30 -7.86
C SER A 339 4.91 -11.80 -6.69
N GLU A 340 3.58 -11.86 -6.82
CA GLU A 340 2.62 -11.29 -5.85
C GLU A 340 2.59 -12.06 -4.52
N ALA A 341 2.54 -13.39 -4.59
CA ALA A 341 2.23 -14.24 -3.42
C ALA A 341 2.90 -15.62 -3.43
N SER A 342 3.84 -15.86 -4.35
CA SER A 342 4.48 -17.18 -4.51
C SER A 342 6.00 -17.14 -4.44
N SER A 343 6.56 -16.12 -3.79
CA SER A 343 8.00 -15.99 -3.55
C SER A 343 8.30 -15.59 -2.11
N GLU A 344 9.59 -15.61 -1.77
CA GLU A 344 10.10 -15.18 -0.47
C GLU A 344 9.64 -13.74 -0.17
N ASN A 345 9.15 -13.49 1.05
CA ASN A 345 8.50 -12.24 1.44
C ASN A 345 9.12 -11.58 2.68
N TYR A 346 10.28 -12.07 3.13
CA TYR A 346 11.01 -11.50 4.26
C TYR A 346 12.53 -11.50 4.03
N LYS A 347 13.04 -12.55 3.40
CA LYS A 347 14.41 -12.64 2.86
C LYS A 347 14.43 -12.33 1.36
N CYS A 348 13.72 -11.28 0.97
CA CYS A 348 13.34 -11.03 -0.42
C CYS A 348 14.23 -9.99 -1.12
N ILE A 349 15.32 -9.54 -0.52
CA ILE A 349 16.25 -8.58 -1.14
C ILE A 349 17.69 -9.05 -0.96
N LEU A 350 18.19 -9.81 -1.94
CA LEU A 350 19.59 -10.19 -2.00
C LEU A 350 20.43 -8.99 -2.40
N TYR A 351 21.52 -8.76 -1.70
CA TYR A 351 22.50 -7.72 -2.02
C TYR A 351 23.87 -8.34 -2.30
N TYR A 352 24.40 -8.07 -3.48
CA TYR A 352 25.74 -8.42 -3.92
C TYR A 352 26.53 -7.15 -4.22
N ARG A 353 27.51 -6.84 -3.37
CA ARG A 353 28.41 -5.70 -3.54
C ARG A 353 29.48 -6.01 -4.58
N ASN A 354 29.70 -5.09 -5.50
CA ASN A 354 30.80 -5.08 -6.44
C ASN A 354 32.08 -4.60 -5.74
N THR A 355 33.04 -5.48 -5.62
CA THR A 355 34.38 -5.19 -5.05
C THR A 355 35.45 -5.04 -6.13
N GLY A 356 35.04 -5.16 -7.40
CA GLY A 356 35.87 -4.99 -8.58
C GLY A 356 35.77 -3.56 -9.14
N THR A 357 35.57 -3.45 -10.45
CA THR A 357 35.36 -2.17 -11.15
C THR A 357 34.09 -2.21 -11.97
N MET A 358 33.62 -1.05 -12.45
CA MET A 358 32.49 -0.97 -13.38
C MET A 358 32.59 -1.88 -14.61
N THR A 359 33.77 -2.02 -15.22
CA THR A 359 34.01 -2.81 -16.44
C THR A 359 34.66 -4.17 -16.18
N ASN A 360 34.73 -4.59 -14.91
CA ASN A 360 35.21 -5.92 -14.51
C ASN A 360 34.70 -6.21 -13.09
N PRO A 361 33.37 -6.36 -12.93
CA PRO A 361 32.75 -6.47 -11.62
C PRO A 361 33.13 -7.76 -10.89
N VAL A 362 33.26 -7.67 -9.57
CA VAL A 362 33.45 -8.82 -8.67
C VAL A 362 32.41 -8.77 -7.57
N PHE A 363 31.35 -9.56 -7.73
CA PHE A 363 30.22 -9.56 -6.81
C PHE A 363 30.44 -10.43 -5.58
N THR A 364 30.18 -9.84 -4.41
CA THR A 364 30.30 -10.48 -3.10
C THR A 364 28.99 -10.32 -2.34
N TYR A 365 28.41 -11.44 -1.91
CA TYR A 365 27.16 -11.45 -1.17
C TYR A 365 27.27 -10.72 0.18
N GLN A 366 26.27 -9.90 0.50
CA GLN A 366 26.21 -9.09 1.73
C GLN A 366 25.00 -9.45 2.62
N SER A 367 23.81 -9.60 2.03
CA SER A 367 22.56 -9.81 2.79
C SER A 367 21.45 -10.42 1.91
N ASP A 368 20.46 -11.06 2.53
CA ASP A 368 19.18 -11.49 1.93
C ASP A 368 17.98 -10.64 2.37
N SER A 369 18.22 -9.66 3.23
CA SER A 369 17.20 -8.79 3.83
C SER A 369 17.67 -7.34 3.84
N PHE A 370 18.32 -6.88 2.77
CA PHE A 370 18.75 -5.48 2.63
C PHE A 370 17.56 -4.55 2.93
N LEU A 371 17.77 -3.55 3.81
CA LEU A 371 16.76 -2.65 4.42
C LEU A 371 15.72 -3.31 5.34
N ILE A 372 15.23 -4.52 5.06
CA ILE A 372 14.18 -5.20 5.86
C ILE A 372 14.61 -5.38 7.31
N GLN A 373 15.90 -5.63 7.54
CA GLN A 373 16.48 -5.73 8.87
C GLN A 373 16.30 -4.45 9.73
N ASP A 374 15.98 -3.32 9.12
CA ASP A 374 15.71 -2.03 9.79
C ASP A 374 14.21 -1.67 9.83
N MET A 375 13.34 -2.59 9.40
CA MET A 375 11.88 -2.46 9.39
C MET A 375 11.23 -3.32 10.49
N ILE A 376 9.98 -3.01 10.84
CA ILE A 376 9.05 -4.02 11.34
C ILE A 376 8.43 -4.67 10.11
N ASP A 377 8.61 -5.97 9.95
CA ASP A 377 8.09 -6.75 8.84
C ASP A 377 7.76 -8.17 9.33
N ALA A 378 6.51 -8.58 9.11
CA ALA A 378 5.97 -9.88 9.50
C ALA A 378 5.64 -10.79 8.30
N GLY A 379 6.26 -10.54 7.13
CA GLY A 379 6.02 -11.27 5.88
C GLY A 379 4.89 -10.65 5.07
N THR A 380 3.78 -11.35 4.88
CA THR A 380 2.60 -10.80 4.19
C THR A 380 1.50 -10.47 5.19
N GLY A 381 0.82 -9.33 4.98
CA GLY A 381 -0.44 -8.94 5.61
C GLY A 381 -0.36 -8.81 7.12
N ALA A 382 0.05 -7.64 7.65
CA ALA A 382 0.17 -7.43 9.09
C ALA A 382 -1.15 -7.08 9.77
N TYR A 383 -1.34 -7.63 10.98
CA TYR A 383 -2.47 -7.40 11.87
C TYR A 383 -1.94 -6.96 13.25
N PRO A 384 -1.77 -5.64 13.50
CA PRO A 384 -1.35 -5.16 14.80
C PRO A 384 -2.48 -5.28 15.83
N MET A 385 -2.11 -5.46 17.10
CA MET A 385 -2.99 -5.38 18.26
C MET A 385 -2.23 -4.71 19.40
N LEU A 386 -2.92 -3.84 20.13
CA LEU A 386 -2.39 -3.16 21.31
C LEU A 386 -3.05 -3.74 22.57
N TYR A 387 -2.25 -4.27 23.50
CA TYR A 387 -2.74 -4.92 24.71
C TYR A 387 -1.72 -4.86 25.85
N ASP A 388 -2.15 -4.48 27.05
CA ASP A 388 -1.31 -4.51 28.27
C ASP A 388 -1.11 -5.96 28.75
N TYR A 389 -0.08 -6.60 28.21
CA TYR A 389 0.25 -7.99 28.47
C TYR A 389 0.85 -8.19 29.85
N ASP A 390 1.83 -7.36 30.21
CA ASP A 390 2.57 -7.52 31.45
C ASP A 390 1.95 -6.81 32.67
N LYS A 391 0.80 -6.15 32.46
CA LYS A 391 -0.02 -5.48 33.48
C LYS A 391 0.68 -4.26 34.08
N ASP A 392 1.54 -3.60 33.32
CA ASP A 392 2.24 -2.37 33.73
C ASP A 392 1.46 -1.08 33.41
N GLY A 393 0.29 -1.20 32.79
CA GLY A 393 -0.60 -0.09 32.45
C GLY A 393 -0.29 0.54 31.10
N LYS A 394 0.66 0.00 30.33
CA LYS A 394 0.96 0.44 28.96
C LYS A 394 0.56 -0.64 27.96
N PRO A 395 -0.13 -0.28 26.86
CA PRO A 395 -0.48 -1.25 25.85
C PRO A 395 0.77 -1.68 25.07
N ASP A 396 1.14 -2.95 25.14
CA ASP A 396 2.18 -3.55 24.32
C ASP A 396 1.70 -3.79 22.89
N LEU A 397 2.65 -3.87 21.94
CA LEU A 397 2.35 -4.13 20.54
C LEU A 397 2.56 -5.60 20.18
N PHE A 398 1.51 -6.23 19.68
CA PHE A 398 1.55 -7.54 19.05
C PHE A 398 1.32 -7.40 17.55
N VAL A 399 2.04 -8.20 16.74
CA VAL A 399 1.89 -8.19 15.28
C VAL A 399 1.71 -9.60 14.77
N GLY A 400 0.47 -9.93 14.40
CA GLY A 400 0.16 -11.12 13.63
C GLY A 400 0.30 -10.87 12.14
N SER A 401 0.26 -11.92 11.32
CA SER A 401 0.30 -11.75 9.86
C SER A 401 -0.39 -12.86 9.07
N ASP A 402 -0.60 -12.69 7.76
CA ASP A 402 -0.95 -13.79 6.83
C ASP A 402 0.17 -14.85 6.79
N GLY A 403 1.42 -14.39 6.89
CA GLY A 403 2.57 -15.22 7.26
C GLY A 403 3.81 -15.04 6.40
N TYR A 404 4.82 -15.84 6.74
CA TYR A 404 6.12 -15.90 6.06
C TYR A 404 6.09 -17.01 5.02
N PHE A 405 6.68 -16.74 3.86
CA PHE A 405 6.79 -17.72 2.78
C PHE A 405 7.52 -18.99 3.23
N GLN A 406 7.00 -20.14 2.80
CA GLN A 406 7.61 -21.45 3.01
C GLN A 406 7.96 -22.08 1.66
N ALA A 407 9.02 -22.88 1.61
CA ALA A 407 9.52 -23.50 0.38
C ALA A 407 8.48 -24.38 -0.38
N ASN A 408 7.39 -24.78 0.27
CA ASN A 408 6.28 -25.50 -0.37
C ASN A 408 5.23 -24.57 -1.02
N GLY A 409 5.46 -23.25 -1.05
CA GLY A 409 4.56 -22.24 -1.61
C GLY A 409 3.43 -21.79 -0.66
N THR A 410 3.42 -22.25 0.59
CA THR A 410 2.43 -21.82 1.60
C THR A 410 2.97 -20.68 2.45
N LEU A 411 2.08 -19.97 3.15
CA LEU A 411 2.45 -19.02 4.19
C LEU A 411 2.36 -19.70 5.57
N ARG A 412 3.17 -19.22 6.50
CA ARG A 412 3.10 -19.63 7.91
C ARG A 412 3.27 -18.43 8.82
N SER A 413 2.26 -18.15 9.62
CA SER A 413 2.22 -16.99 10.51
C SER A 413 3.08 -17.16 11.75
N ARG A 414 3.49 -16.01 12.30
CA ARG A 414 4.03 -15.86 13.66
C ARG A 414 3.24 -14.78 14.37
N LEU A 415 3.46 -14.65 15.67
CA LEU A 415 2.98 -13.52 16.46
C LEU A 415 4.19 -12.82 17.07
N LEU A 416 4.47 -11.59 16.65
CA LEU A 416 5.57 -10.82 17.22
C LEU A 416 5.07 -10.09 18.46
N TYR A 417 5.91 -9.98 19.49
CA TYR A 417 5.62 -9.26 20.73
C TYR A 417 6.69 -8.20 21.01
N TYR A 418 6.23 -6.94 21.08
CA TYR A 418 7.04 -5.78 21.40
C TYR A 418 6.51 -5.15 22.70
N LYS A 419 7.37 -5.10 23.72
CA LYS A 419 7.07 -4.39 24.97
C LYS A 419 7.07 -2.88 24.73
N ASN A 420 6.07 -2.19 25.26
CA ASN A 420 5.93 -0.75 25.25
C ASN A 420 6.79 -0.12 26.37
N ASN A 421 7.80 0.65 25.95
CA ASN A 421 8.69 1.40 26.84
C ASN A 421 8.46 2.91 26.73
N SER A 422 7.32 3.33 26.18
CA SER A 422 6.99 4.72 25.89
C SER A 422 6.93 5.58 27.15
N SER A 423 7.08 6.88 26.96
CA SER A 423 6.82 7.93 27.94
C SER A 423 6.04 9.05 27.26
N PRO A 424 5.26 9.88 27.98
CA PRO A 424 4.39 10.86 27.33
C PRO A 424 5.10 11.72 26.26
N GLY A 425 4.53 11.74 25.06
CA GLY A 425 5.06 12.40 23.86
C GLY A 425 6.19 11.65 23.14
N HIS A 426 6.58 10.46 23.61
CA HIS A 426 7.70 9.67 23.09
C HIS A 426 7.36 8.17 23.06
N ILE A 427 6.87 7.72 21.91
CA ILE A 427 6.57 6.31 21.67
C ILE A 427 7.86 5.49 21.50
N SER A 428 7.97 4.38 22.25
CA SER A 428 9.08 3.44 22.13
C SER A 428 8.65 2.00 22.37
N PHE A 429 9.09 1.09 21.50
CA PHE A 429 8.84 -0.34 21.60
C PHE A 429 10.15 -1.14 21.60
N THR A 430 10.17 -2.29 22.28
CA THR A 430 11.31 -3.23 22.24
C THR A 430 10.83 -4.65 21.99
N LEU A 431 11.29 -5.26 20.91
CA LEU A 431 11.00 -6.66 20.56
C LEU A 431 11.45 -7.57 21.70
N GLN A 432 10.52 -8.33 22.26
CA GLN A 432 10.78 -9.34 23.28
C GLN A 432 10.81 -10.73 22.67
N ASP A 433 9.89 -11.01 21.73
CA ASP A 433 9.76 -12.31 21.10
C ASP A 433 9.27 -12.14 19.64
N ASN A 434 9.87 -12.87 18.71
CA ASN A 434 9.50 -12.84 17.28
C ASN A 434 8.59 -14.01 16.87
N ASP A 435 8.28 -14.91 17.80
CA ASP A 435 7.31 -16.00 17.67
C ASP A 435 6.64 -16.26 19.03
N PHE A 436 6.05 -15.21 19.58
CA PHE A 436 5.37 -15.23 20.86
C PHE A 436 4.34 -16.36 20.91
N ASN A 437 4.35 -17.13 21.99
CA ASN A 437 3.50 -18.31 22.21
C ASN A 437 3.68 -19.43 21.15
N TYR A 438 4.83 -19.46 20.46
CA TYR A 438 5.19 -20.49 19.47
C TYR A 438 4.16 -20.66 18.35
N ILE A 439 3.54 -19.57 17.89
CA ILE A 439 2.48 -19.60 16.86
C ILE A 439 2.96 -20.24 15.56
N ASN A 440 4.24 -20.08 15.21
CA ASN A 440 4.85 -20.73 14.05
C ASN A 440 4.66 -22.26 14.06
N ASN A 441 4.66 -22.90 15.24
CA ASN A 441 4.53 -24.37 15.36
C ASN A 441 3.11 -24.86 15.05
N LEU A 442 2.12 -23.97 15.05
CA LEU A 442 0.74 -24.30 14.73
C LEU A 442 0.48 -24.41 13.22
N ASN A 443 1.44 -23.97 12.39
CA ASN A 443 1.33 -23.96 10.93
C ASN A 443 0.05 -23.26 10.43
N LEU A 444 -0.32 -22.15 11.07
CA LEU A 444 -1.46 -21.34 10.66
C LEU A 444 -1.12 -20.50 9.43
N MET A 445 -2.09 -20.37 8.53
CA MET A 445 -2.13 -19.32 7.51
C MET A 445 -3.06 -18.22 8.04
N GLY A 446 -2.52 -17.04 8.30
CA GLY A 446 -3.23 -15.98 9.02
C GLY A 446 -3.20 -16.16 10.54
N ALA A 447 -2.84 -15.09 11.23
CA ALA A 447 -2.91 -14.99 12.69
C ALA A 447 -3.33 -13.58 13.12
N ALA A 448 -4.52 -13.12 12.70
CA ALA A 448 -5.06 -11.83 13.13
C ALA A 448 -5.47 -11.87 14.62
N PRO A 449 -4.75 -11.19 15.54
CA PRO A 449 -4.92 -11.40 16.97
C PRO A 449 -5.98 -10.47 17.58
N THR A 450 -6.71 -10.99 18.56
CA THR A 450 -7.51 -10.20 19.51
C THR A 450 -7.46 -10.84 20.90
N VAL A 451 -7.57 -10.02 21.95
CA VAL A 451 -7.50 -10.45 23.34
C VAL A 451 -8.65 -9.86 24.14
N GLY A 452 -9.24 -10.67 25.02
CA GLY A 452 -10.28 -10.26 25.95
C GLY A 452 -10.95 -11.44 26.64
N ASP A 453 -11.58 -11.21 27.79
CA ASP A 453 -12.32 -12.22 28.58
C ASP A 453 -13.57 -12.72 27.84
N LEU A 454 -13.39 -13.69 26.95
CA LEU A 454 -14.42 -14.17 26.05
C LEU A 454 -15.27 -15.28 26.70
N ASP A 455 -14.70 -16.06 27.62
CA ASP A 455 -15.43 -17.09 28.36
C ASP A 455 -16.03 -16.60 29.70
N ASN A 456 -15.89 -15.29 29.98
CA ASN A 456 -16.48 -14.57 31.11
C ASN A 456 -16.02 -15.13 32.47
N ASP A 457 -14.74 -15.50 32.56
CA ASP A 457 -14.08 -15.98 33.78
C ASP A 457 -13.19 -14.94 34.48
N GLY A 458 -13.14 -13.74 33.91
CA GLY A 458 -12.37 -12.60 34.40
C GLY A 458 -10.92 -12.58 33.91
N LYS A 459 -10.48 -13.55 33.10
CA LYS A 459 -9.12 -13.60 32.55
C LYS A 459 -9.17 -13.45 31.03
N ASP A 460 -8.32 -12.57 30.49
CA ASP A 460 -8.36 -12.31 29.06
C ASP A 460 -7.81 -13.49 28.24
N ASP A 461 -8.63 -14.03 27.35
CA ASP A 461 -8.29 -15.06 26.37
C ASP A 461 -7.69 -14.45 25.10
N MET A 462 -7.11 -15.29 24.24
CA MET A 462 -6.63 -14.87 22.92
C MET A 462 -7.37 -15.62 21.81
N VAL A 463 -7.75 -14.90 20.75
CA VAL A 463 -8.31 -15.46 19.52
C VAL A 463 -7.44 -15.03 18.34
N LEU A 464 -7.09 -15.97 17.47
CA LEU A 464 -6.40 -15.72 16.21
C LEU A 464 -7.31 -16.04 15.02
N GLY A 465 -7.51 -15.06 14.13
CA GLY A 465 -8.18 -15.24 12.84
C GLY A 465 -7.25 -15.76 11.76
N GLN A 466 -7.76 -16.72 10.97
CA GLN A 466 -7.02 -17.38 9.90
C GLN A 466 -7.53 -16.96 8.51
N SER A 467 -6.67 -17.12 7.50
CA SER A 467 -6.98 -16.78 6.10
C SER A 467 -8.12 -17.64 5.52
N ASN A 468 -8.36 -18.83 6.06
CA ASN A 468 -9.49 -19.71 5.66
C ASN A 468 -10.82 -19.42 6.38
N GLY A 469 -10.89 -18.28 7.08
CA GLY A 469 -12.08 -17.81 7.80
C GLY A 469 -12.30 -18.44 9.17
N THR A 470 -11.52 -19.45 9.56
CA THR A 470 -11.63 -20.09 10.89
C THR A 470 -10.86 -19.31 11.96
N LEU A 471 -11.09 -19.67 13.22
CA LEU A 471 -10.52 -19.01 14.39
C LEU A 471 -9.87 -20.04 15.32
N THR A 472 -8.69 -19.69 15.85
CA THR A 472 -8.01 -20.45 16.91
C THR A 472 -8.23 -19.74 18.25
N PHE A 473 -8.75 -20.45 19.25
CA PHE A 473 -9.01 -19.92 20.59
C PHE A 473 -8.01 -20.47 21.60
N PHE A 474 -7.44 -19.58 22.41
CA PHE A 474 -6.51 -19.88 23.48
C PHE A 474 -7.07 -19.42 24.82
N THR A 475 -7.33 -20.37 25.70
CA THR A 475 -7.84 -20.06 27.05
C THR A 475 -6.73 -19.57 27.94
N ASN A 476 -6.99 -18.51 28.71
CA ASN A 476 -6.05 -18.02 29.70
C ASN A 476 -6.08 -18.85 30.98
N THR A 477 -4.96 -19.50 31.31
CA THR A 477 -4.83 -20.35 32.50
C THR A 477 -4.07 -19.68 33.66
N ALA A 478 -3.83 -18.36 33.60
CA ALA A 478 -3.26 -17.63 34.73
C ALA A 478 -4.14 -17.79 35.98
N SER A 479 -3.54 -17.70 37.18
CA SER A 479 -4.30 -17.91 38.42
C SER A 479 -5.30 -16.78 38.75
N ASN A 480 -5.12 -15.60 38.17
CA ASN A 480 -6.00 -14.44 38.30
C ASN A 480 -5.69 -13.41 37.20
N ALA A 481 -6.59 -12.43 37.02
CA ALA A 481 -6.54 -11.39 36.00
C ALA A 481 -5.39 -10.36 36.16
N SER A 482 -4.78 -10.28 37.34
CA SER A 482 -3.69 -9.33 37.62
C SER A 482 -2.31 -9.84 37.19
N LEU A 483 -2.23 -11.09 36.71
CA LEU A 483 -1.00 -11.66 36.17
C LEU A 483 -1.01 -11.60 34.64
N PRO A 484 0.17 -11.61 34.01
CA PRO A 484 0.26 -11.79 32.56
C PRO A 484 -0.44 -13.08 32.11
N PRO A 485 -1.27 -13.03 31.06
CA PRO A 485 -2.05 -14.18 30.62
C PRO A 485 -1.13 -15.34 30.20
N GLN A 486 -1.61 -16.57 30.40
CA GLN A 486 -0.93 -17.80 30.00
C GLN A 486 -1.82 -18.56 29.02
N TRP A 487 -1.35 -18.77 27.79
CA TRP A 487 -2.14 -19.35 26.70
C TRP A 487 -1.59 -20.72 26.21
N PRO A 488 -1.49 -21.74 27.07
CA PRO A 488 -0.79 -22.99 26.76
C PRO A 488 -1.60 -23.97 25.89
N VAL A 489 -2.92 -23.82 25.86
CA VAL A 489 -3.84 -24.73 25.17
C VAL A 489 -4.65 -23.95 24.16
N HIS A 490 -4.78 -24.51 22.95
CA HIS A 490 -5.57 -23.93 21.88
C HIS A 490 -6.54 -24.94 21.27
N THR A 491 -7.64 -24.43 20.73
CA THR A 491 -8.65 -25.22 20.01
C THR A 491 -9.20 -24.43 18.82
N ALA A 492 -9.85 -25.10 17.87
CA ALA A 492 -10.64 -24.40 16.87
C ALA A 492 -11.90 -23.83 17.54
N LEU A 493 -12.19 -22.54 17.32
CA LEU A 493 -13.30 -21.88 17.99
C LEU A 493 -14.65 -22.35 17.42
N ARG A 494 -15.58 -22.67 18.32
CA ARG A 494 -16.90 -23.22 17.99
C ARG A 494 -18.01 -22.43 18.66
N ASP A 495 -19.18 -22.44 18.04
CA ASP A 495 -20.39 -21.87 18.61
C ASP A 495 -21.01 -22.78 19.68
N HIS A 496 -22.08 -22.31 20.32
CA HIS A 496 -22.78 -23.06 21.38
C HIS A 496 -23.47 -24.35 20.89
N ASN A 497 -23.58 -24.57 19.57
CA ASN A 497 -24.07 -25.81 18.96
C ASN A 497 -22.92 -26.73 18.55
N ASN A 498 -21.68 -26.41 18.95
CA ASN A 498 -20.45 -27.11 18.57
C ASN A 498 -20.14 -27.04 17.06
N ALA A 499 -20.74 -26.10 16.34
CA ALA A 499 -20.40 -25.82 14.94
C ALA A 499 -19.12 -24.98 14.89
N LEU A 500 -18.27 -25.24 13.90
CA LEU A 500 -17.06 -24.45 13.67
C LEU A 500 -17.46 -23.04 13.25
N ILE A 501 -16.96 -22.02 13.95
CA ILE A 501 -17.13 -20.62 13.54
C ILE A 501 -16.23 -20.38 12.33
N ASN A 502 -16.83 -19.95 11.23
CA ASN A 502 -16.12 -19.62 9.99
C ASN A 502 -16.73 -18.37 9.36
N ALA A 503 -15.88 -17.39 9.06
CA ALA A 503 -16.26 -16.10 8.48
C ALA A 503 -16.15 -16.02 6.94
N GLY A 504 -15.85 -17.13 6.27
CA GLY A 504 -15.53 -17.18 4.84
C GLY A 504 -14.02 -17.31 4.64
N ASN A 505 -13.35 -16.19 4.38
CA ASN A 505 -11.89 -16.08 4.36
C ASN A 505 -11.43 -14.82 5.09
N ASN A 506 -10.14 -14.78 5.44
CA ASN A 506 -9.46 -13.68 6.12
C ASN A 506 -10.22 -13.20 7.35
N ALA A 507 -10.42 -14.11 8.31
CA ALA A 507 -11.09 -13.76 9.56
C ALA A 507 -10.26 -12.76 10.34
N ALA A 508 -10.87 -11.63 10.72
CA ALA A 508 -10.28 -10.60 11.56
C ALA A 508 -11.17 -10.38 12.81
N PRO A 509 -10.92 -11.12 13.91
CA PRO A 509 -11.75 -11.07 15.10
C PRO A 509 -11.49 -9.81 15.95
N PHE A 510 -12.51 -9.38 16.69
CA PHE A 510 -12.44 -8.34 17.70
C PHE A 510 -13.39 -8.67 18.85
N ILE A 511 -12.91 -8.55 20.09
CA ILE A 511 -13.66 -8.88 21.30
C ILE A 511 -14.19 -7.59 21.95
N TYR A 512 -15.51 -7.45 22.09
CA TYR A 512 -16.13 -6.24 22.62
C TYR A 512 -17.53 -6.53 23.22
N ASP A 513 -17.94 -5.81 24.26
CA ASP A 513 -19.32 -5.87 24.78
C ASP A 513 -20.22 -4.99 23.90
N LEU A 514 -20.70 -5.57 22.79
CA LEU A 514 -21.38 -4.80 21.76
C LEU A 514 -22.84 -4.56 22.12
N ASN A 515 -23.50 -5.54 22.72
CA ASN A 515 -24.91 -5.44 23.13
C ASN A 515 -25.10 -4.72 24.49
N ARG A 516 -24.02 -4.44 25.21
CA ARG A 516 -23.99 -3.77 26.52
C ARG A 516 -24.64 -4.59 27.64
N ASP A 517 -24.52 -5.91 27.57
CA ASP A 517 -25.02 -6.83 28.60
C ASP A 517 -23.98 -7.15 29.69
N GLY A 518 -22.77 -6.61 29.55
CA GLY A 518 -21.67 -6.79 30.50
C GLY A 518 -20.75 -7.97 30.19
N LYS A 519 -21.02 -8.75 29.14
CA LYS A 519 -20.14 -9.82 28.66
C LYS A 519 -19.46 -9.38 27.38
N LYS A 520 -18.27 -9.93 27.13
CA LYS A 520 -17.59 -9.69 25.85
C LYS A 520 -18.16 -10.61 24.77
N ASP A 521 -18.51 -10.01 23.65
CA ASP A 521 -18.96 -10.67 22.43
C ASP A 521 -17.83 -10.77 21.41
N LEU A 522 -18.07 -11.52 20.32
CA LEU A 522 -17.14 -11.68 19.21
C LEU A 522 -17.69 -11.03 17.93
N VAL A 523 -16.96 -10.06 17.41
CA VAL A 523 -17.17 -9.45 16.09
C VAL A 523 -16.08 -9.97 15.16
N ILE A 524 -16.42 -10.36 13.93
CA ILE A 524 -15.45 -10.94 12.98
C ILE A 524 -15.58 -10.24 11.63
N GLY A 525 -14.54 -9.54 11.21
CA GLY A 525 -14.38 -9.07 9.83
C GLY A 525 -13.94 -10.18 8.88
N ASN A 526 -14.20 -10.01 7.59
CA ASN A 526 -13.94 -11.03 6.56
C ASN A 526 -13.53 -10.42 5.21
N GLU A 527 -13.12 -11.30 4.28
CA GLU A 527 -12.71 -10.91 2.92
C GLU A 527 -13.80 -10.15 2.14
N TYR A 528 -15.07 -10.35 2.45
CA TYR A 528 -16.20 -9.71 1.74
C TYR A 528 -16.46 -8.28 2.22
N GLY A 529 -15.67 -7.77 3.16
CA GLY A 529 -15.80 -6.41 3.67
C GLY A 529 -16.96 -6.22 4.64
N THR A 530 -17.50 -7.31 5.18
CA THR A 530 -18.62 -7.29 6.13
C THR A 530 -18.18 -7.74 7.53
N LEU A 531 -19.02 -7.49 8.53
CA LEU A 531 -18.80 -7.95 9.91
C LEU A 531 -19.85 -9.00 10.30
N ILE A 532 -19.42 -10.05 11.00
CA ILE A 532 -20.27 -11.08 11.60
C ILE A 532 -20.25 -10.89 13.11
N TYR A 533 -21.40 -11.06 13.77
CA TYR A 533 -21.57 -10.87 15.21
C TYR A 533 -22.08 -12.16 15.89
N TYR A 534 -21.29 -12.61 16.86
CA TYR A 534 -21.61 -13.68 17.79
C TYR A 534 -21.74 -13.12 19.20
N GLU A 535 -22.92 -13.26 19.80
CA GLU A 535 -23.18 -12.88 21.19
C GLU A 535 -22.67 -13.95 22.15
N ASN A 536 -22.08 -13.53 23.27
CA ASN A 536 -21.74 -14.42 24.36
C ASN A 536 -22.94 -14.70 25.26
N VAL A 537 -23.59 -15.83 25.01
CA VAL A 537 -24.75 -16.29 25.78
C VAL A 537 -24.37 -17.13 27.00
N GLY A 538 -23.07 -17.24 27.31
CA GLY A 538 -22.55 -18.00 28.44
C GLY A 538 -23.04 -17.46 29.78
N THR A 539 -23.40 -18.36 30.71
CA THR A 539 -23.84 -17.99 32.06
C THR A 539 -22.97 -18.60 33.16
N VAL A 540 -22.05 -19.50 32.77
CA VAL A 540 -21.11 -20.15 33.66
C VAL A 540 -19.71 -19.64 33.29
N PRO A 541 -19.02 -18.91 34.19
CA PRO A 541 -17.64 -18.48 33.98
C PRO A 541 -16.73 -19.64 33.55
N GLY A 542 -15.93 -19.43 32.51
CA GLY A 542 -15.01 -20.43 31.96
C GLY A 542 -15.69 -21.41 30.98
N GLN A 543 -16.99 -21.23 30.72
CA GLN A 543 -17.72 -21.98 29.70
C GLN A 543 -18.16 -21.04 28.57
N LEU A 544 -17.33 -20.98 27.53
CA LEU A 544 -17.60 -20.19 26.34
C LEU A 544 -18.85 -20.69 25.60
N MET A 545 -19.81 -19.79 25.36
CA MET A 545 -21.03 -20.08 24.60
C MET A 545 -21.33 -18.92 23.65
N LEU A 546 -20.88 -19.02 22.40
CA LEU A 546 -21.12 -18.02 21.37
C LEU A 546 -22.32 -18.37 20.51
N GLN A 547 -23.22 -17.42 20.26
CA GLN A 547 -24.39 -17.57 19.39
C GLN A 547 -24.35 -16.55 18.25
N LEU A 548 -24.40 -17.05 17.01
CA LEU A 548 -24.57 -16.19 15.83
C LEU A 548 -25.89 -15.42 15.97
N LYS A 549 -25.82 -14.10 16.04
CA LYS A 549 -27.00 -13.22 16.08
C LYS A 549 -27.18 -12.45 14.79
N ASN A 550 -26.09 -12.05 14.15
CA ASN A 550 -26.13 -11.31 12.90
C ASN A 550 -24.94 -11.66 12.00
N SER A 551 -25.20 -12.17 10.80
CA SER A 551 -24.17 -12.49 9.80
C SER A 551 -23.71 -11.28 8.98
N GLN A 552 -24.35 -10.13 9.15
CA GLN A 552 -24.03 -8.87 8.49
C GLN A 552 -24.30 -7.71 9.45
N LEU A 553 -23.51 -7.65 10.52
CA LEU A 553 -23.63 -6.67 11.59
C LEU A 553 -23.67 -5.24 11.04
N GLY A 554 -24.69 -4.48 11.43
CA GLY A 554 -24.82 -3.08 11.07
C GLY A 554 -25.07 -2.82 9.58
N ASN A 555 -25.27 -3.84 8.74
CA ASN A 555 -25.16 -3.71 7.28
C ASN A 555 -23.85 -3.02 6.85
N ILE A 556 -22.78 -3.25 7.62
CA ILE A 556 -21.45 -2.71 7.33
C ILE A 556 -20.91 -3.34 6.05
N THR A 557 -20.35 -2.48 5.20
CA THR A 557 -19.64 -2.89 3.99
C THR A 557 -18.55 -1.87 3.72
N VAL A 558 -17.30 -2.31 3.78
CA VAL A 558 -16.13 -1.56 3.30
C VAL A 558 -15.84 -1.93 1.84
N ASP A 559 -15.19 -1.05 1.08
CA ASP A 559 -14.86 -1.28 -0.35
C ASP A 559 -16.02 -1.86 -1.16
N ALA A 560 -17.22 -1.29 -1.00
CA ALA A 560 -18.43 -1.80 -1.63
C ALA A 560 -18.26 -1.91 -3.16
N GLY A 561 -18.46 -3.11 -3.71
CA GLY A 561 -18.30 -3.42 -5.13
C GLY A 561 -16.96 -4.07 -5.51
N HIS A 562 -16.05 -4.26 -4.57
CA HIS A 562 -14.81 -5.02 -4.76
C HIS A 562 -15.02 -6.51 -4.46
N LEU A 563 -14.26 -7.38 -5.15
CA LEU A 563 -14.32 -8.84 -4.93
C LEU A 563 -13.65 -9.26 -3.62
N GLN A 564 -12.65 -8.50 -3.17
CA GLN A 564 -11.96 -8.66 -1.89
C GLN A 564 -11.87 -7.29 -1.22
N ALA A 565 -12.50 -7.16 -0.07
CA ALA A 565 -12.65 -5.92 0.68
C ALA A 565 -12.04 -6.01 2.09
N ASN A 566 -11.77 -7.21 2.62
CA ASN A 566 -10.97 -7.47 3.84
C ASN A 566 -11.27 -6.52 5.02
N ALA A 567 -12.47 -6.63 5.60
CA ALA A 567 -12.83 -5.82 6.77
C ALA A 567 -12.01 -6.21 8.00
N VAL A 568 -11.39 -5.23 8.66
CA VAL A 568 -10.67 -5.42 9.93
C VAL A 568 -11.26 -4.46 10.97
N PRO A 569 -12.12 -4.93 11.90
CA PRO A 569 -12.80 -4.07 12.85
C PRO A 569 -11.88 -3.62 14.01
N TYR A 570 -12.04 -2.37 14.42
CA TYR A 570 -11.61 -1.82 15.69
C TYR A 570 -12.83 -1.19 16.39
N ILE A 571 -13.06 -1.56 17.65
CA ILE A 571 -14.12 -0.99 18.49
C ILE A 571 -13.53 -0.48 19.80
N GLY A 572 -13.60 0.83 20.02
CA GLY A 572 -13.11 1.43 21.25
C GLY A 572 -12.80 2.91 21.10
N LYS A 573 -12.13 3.48 22.10
CA LYS A 573 -11.72 4.88 22.08
C LYS A 573 -10.62 5.11 21.04
N MET A 574 -10.66 6.24 20.38
CA MET A 574 -9.66 6.59 19.36
C MET A 574 -9.32 8.08 19.35
N ASP A 575 -9.83 8.86 20.31
CA ASP A 575 -9.51 10.27 20.41
C ASP A 575 -9.85 10.78 21.82
N ASN A 576 -9.59 12.07 22.01
CA ASN A 576 -9.84 12.84 23.22
C ASN A 576 -11.33 13.02 23.61
N THR A 577 -12.30 12.47 22.86
CA THR A 577 -13.74 12.59 23.21
C THR A 577 -14.17 11.61 24.30
N GLY A 578 -13.44 10.50 24.45
CA GLY A 578 -13.74 9.45 25.43
C GLY A 578 -14.95 8.56 25.10
N ILE A 579 -15.54 8.70 23.90
CA ILE A 579 -16.56 7.76 23.40
C ILE A 579 -15.90 6.62 22.61
N ASP A 580 -16.64 5.53 22.46
CA ASP A 580 -16.23 4.43 21.59
C ASP A 580 -16.62 4.71 20.14
N TYR A 581 -15.75 4.26 19.25
CA TYR A 581 -15.90 4.33 17.81
C TYR A 581 -15.83 2.93 17.20
N LEU A 582 -16.49 2.76 16.05
CA LEU A 582 -16.33 1.59 15.19
C LEU A 582 -15.65 2.03 13.91
N VAL A 583 -14.41 1.58 13.74
CA VAL A 583 -13.60 1.80 12.54
C VAL A 583 -13.32 0.45 11.90
N CYS A 584 -13.41 0.37 10.59
CA CYS A 584 -13.04 -0.81 9.83
C CYS A 584 -11.91 -0.46 8.87
N GLY A 585 -10.81 -1.20 8.95
CA GLY A 585 -9.86 -1.29 7.85
C GLY A 585 -10.44 -2.04 6.65
N SER A 586 -9.80 -1.90 5.50
CA SER A 586 -10.28 -2.40 4.21
C SER A 586 -9.12 -2.83 3.30
N ASN A 587 -9.43 -3.50 2.20
CA ASN A 587 -8.46 -3.96 1.20
C ASN A 587 -7.79 -2.82 0.44
N SER A 588 -8.49 -1.71 0.24
CA SER A 588 -7.99 -0.49 -0.39
C SER A 588 -7.04 0.33 0.49
N GLY A 589 -6.70 -0.13 1.70
CA GLY A 589 -5.79 0.59 2.60
C GLY A 589 -6.43 1.78 3.32
N VAL A 590 -7.75 1.93 3.20
CA VAL A 590 -8.53 3.06 3.74
C VAL A 590 -9.21 2.65 5.05
N LEU A 591 -9.54 3.64 5.89
CA LEU A 591 -10.35 3.42 7.09
C LEU A 591 -11.77 3.94 6.89
N TYR A 592 -12.74 3.10 7.21
CA TYR A 592 -14.17 3.41 7.22
C TYR A 592 -14.64 3.59 8.65
N ARG A 593 -15.43 4.64 8.93
CA ARG A 593 -15.99 4.87 10.27
C ARG A 593 -17.51 4.81 10.25
N TYR A 594 -18.08 4.16 11.25
CA TYR A 594 -19.52 3.94 11.39
C TYR A 594 -20.05 4.46 12.73
N ASP A 595 -21.34 4.78 12.76
CA ASP A 595 -22.04 5.25 13.96
C ASP A 595 -23.29 4.39 14.26
N GLY A 596 -23.92 4.60 15.41
CA GLY A 596 -25.17 3.93 15.83
C GLY A 596 -24.99 2.64 16.63
N PHE A 597 -23.80 2.04 16.60
CA PHE A 597 -23.48 0.84 17.38
C PHE A 597 -23.51 1.08 18.90
N GLN A 598 -23.33 2.34 19.32
CA GLN A 598 -23.42 2.78 20.71
C GLN A 598 -24.83 2.64 21.30
N SER A 599 -25.84 2.24 20.52
CA SER A 599 -27.15 1.87 21.07
C SER A 599 -27.16 0.50 21.75
N GLY A 600 -26.17 -0.35 21.50
CA GLY A 600 -26.20 -1.77 21.87
C GLY A 600 -27.11 -2.63 20.98
N ASN A 601 -27.83 -2.02 20.03
CA ASN A 601 -28.71 -2.76 19.15
C ASN A 601 -27.93 -3.31 17.96
N THR A 602 -27.80 -4.64 17.88
CA THR A 602 -27.05 -5.35 16.82
C THR A 602 -27.92 -5.73 15.62
N ALA A 603 -29.21 -5.39 15.66
CA ALA A 603 -30.18 -5.68 14.59
C ALA A 603 -30.50 -4.47 13.69
N ILE A 604 -29.92 -3.29 13.95
CA ILE A 604 -30.10 -2.08 13.14
C ILE A 604 -28.92 -1.89 12.19
N SER A 605 -29.11 -1.04 11.17
CA SER A 605 -28.01 -0.56 10.33
C SER A 605 -27.16 0.46 11.09
N TYR A 606 -25.84 0.36 10.93
CA TYR A 606 -24.86 1.34 11.40
C TYR A 606 -24.51 2.25 10.22
N PRO A 607 -24.95 3.52 10.22
CA PRO A 607 -24.61 4.44 9.13
C PRO A 607 -23.10 4.64 9.04
N MET A 608 -22.55 4.49 7.83
CA MET A 608 -21.20 4.95 7.52
C MET A 608 -21.15 6.47 7.61
N ILE A 609 -20.23 6.99 8.42
CA ILE A 609 -20.03 8.42 8.62
C ILE A 609 -18.75 8.92 7.94
N ASP A 610 -17.76 8.05 7.72
CA ASP A 610 -16.57 8.35 6.92
C ASP A 610 -16.22 7.16 6.03
N SER A 611 -15.93 7.43 4.76
CA SER A 611 -15.40 6.44 3.80
C SER A 611 -13.89 6.55 3.57
N ALA A 612 -13.24 7.48 4.29
CA ALA A 612 -11.79 7.72 4.28
C ALA A 612 -11.38 8.50 5.53
N TYR A 613 -11.54 7.87 6.69
CA TYR A 613 -11.35 8.51 7.98
C TYR A 613 -9.92 9.08 8.14
N SER A 614 -9.85 10.34 8.59
CA SER A 614 -8.61 11.10 8.79
C SER A 614 -7.68 11.14 7.57
N PHE A 615 -8.17 10.85 6.37
CA PHE A 615 -7.32 10.74 5.18
C PHE A 615 -6.19 9.72 5.36
N ILE A 616 -6.37 8.72 6.22
CA ILE A 616 -5.43 7.62 6.35
C ILE A 616 -5.66 6.66 5.18
N ASP A 617 -4.59 6.48 4.43
CA ASP A 617 -4.50 5.68 3.23
C ASP A 617 -3.06 5.19 3.17
N THR A 618 -2.86 3.90 3.45
CA THR A 618 -1.54 3.29 3.64
C THR A 618 -0.69 3.31 2.37
N ALA A 619 -1.27 3.67 1.22
CA ALA A 619 -0.67 3.52 -0.09
C ALA A 619 -0.88 4.72 -1.02
N TYR A 620 -1.43 5.84 -0.51
CA TYR A 620 -1.77 7.02 -1.30
C TYR A 620 -2.75 6.73 -2.47
N ALA A 621 -3.56 5.68 -2.38
CA ALA A 621 -4.56 5.30 -3.38
C ALA A 621 -5.55 6.42 -3.73
N ARG A 622 -5.84 7.33 -2.79
CA ARG A 622 -6.67 8.51 -3.01
C ARG A 622 -6.07 9.51 -4.00
N TYR A 623 -4.75 9.50 -4.18
CA TYR A 623 -4.07 10.37 -5.14
C TYR A 623 -4.00 9.74 -6.54
N TYR A 624 -3.90 8.41 -6.61
CA TYR A 624 -3.71 7.66 -7.86
C TYR A 624 -4.97 6.97 -8.41
N GLY A 625 -6.07 7.04 -7.66
CA GLY A 625 -7.33 6.35 -7.95
C GLY A 625 -7.32 4.90 -7.48
N TYR A 626 -8.43 4.47 -6.87
CA TYR A 626 -8.61 3.07 -6.47
C TYR A 626 -8.63 2.17 -7.70
N SER A 627 -7.60 1.33 -7.84
CA SER A 627 -7.72 0.17 -8.72
C SER A 627 -8.61 -0.83 -8.02
N ALA A 628 -9.62 -1.37 -8.72
CA ALA A 628 -10.43 -2.48 -8.20
C ALA A 628 -9.58 -3.68 -7.75
N ASN A 629 -8.33 -3.76 -8.24
CA ASN A 629 -7.37 -4.83 -8.01
C ASN A 629 -6.12 -4.39 -7.21
N ALA A 630 -6.06 -3.18 -6.63
CA ALA A 630 -4.94 -2.79 -5.77
C ALA A 630 -5.17 -3.37 -4.36
N TYR A 631 -4.29 -4.28 -3.94
CA TYR A 631 -4.31 -4.87 -2.61
C TYR A 631 -3.32 -4.12 -1.73
N GLN A 632 -3.83 -3.32 -0.80
CA GLN A 632 -3.00 -2.47 0.06
C GLN A 632 -3.18 -2.84 1.53
N ARG A 633 -4.44 -3.12 1.91
CA ARG A 633 -4.90 -3.49 3.24
C ARG A 633 -4.61 -2.43 4.32
N SER A 634 -5.58 -2.23 5.19
CA SER A 634 -5.42 -1.50 6.45
C SER A 634 -5.97 -2.37 7.59
N ALA A 635 -5.18 -2.51 8.65
CA ALA A 635 -5.56 -3.20 9.87
C ALA A 635 -5.27 -2.27 11.06
N PRO A 636 -6.27 -1.56 11.60
CA PRO A 636 -6.06 -0.57 12.64
C PRO A 636 -5.92 -1.18 14.05
N ALA A 637 -4.93 -0.72 14.80
CA ALA A 637 -4.83 -0.86 16.25
C ALA A 637 -4.66 0.53 16.87
N ILE A 638 -5.49 0.87 17.85
CA ILE A 638 -5.56 2.23 18.39
C ILE A 638 -5.52 2.17 19.92
N ALA A 639 -4.69 2.99 20.55
CA ALA A 639 -4.64 3.18 22.00
C ALA A 639 -3.92 4.48 22.34
N ASP A 640 -4.03 4.94 23.58
CA ASP A 640 -3.07 5.91 24.14
C ASP A 640 -1.76 5.16 24.45
N ILE A 641 -0.82 5.16 23.49
CA ILE A 641 0.38 4.30 23.53
C ILE A 641 1.41 4.86 24.52
N ASP A 642 1.55 6.17 24.57
CA ASP A 642 2.58 6.83 25.38
C ASP A 642 2.07 7.45 26.69
N GLY A 643 0.75 7.40 26.92
CA GLY A 643 0.10 7.87 28.15
C GLY A 643 -0.05 9.39 28.21
N ASP A 644 -0.05 10.09 27.07
CA ASP A 644 -0.22 11.54 27.00
C ASP A 644 -1.70 11.99 26.97
N GLY A 645 -2.64 11.04 26.88
CA GLY A 645 -4.08 11.27 26.83
C GLY A 645 -4.65 11.45 25.41
N ASN A 646 -3.79 11.47 24.39
CA ASN A 646 -4.15 11.38 22.99
C ASN A 646 -4.04 9.94 22.51
N TYR A 647 -4.81 9.58 21.49
CA TYR A 647 -4.76 8.22 20.95
C TYR A 647 -3.84 8.17 19.73
N ASP A 648 -2.97 7.17 19.71
CA ASP A 648 -2.13 6.81 18.60
C ASP A 648 -2.75 5.64 17.83
N MET A 649 -2.43 5.57 16.54
CA MET A 649 -2.96 4.56 15.63
C MET A 649 -1.82 3.90 14.88
N ILE A 650 -1.73 2.58 15.01
CA ILE A 650 -0.84 1.72 14.22
C ILE A 650 -1.68 1.03 13.16
N ILE A 651 -1.23 1.09 11.90
CA ILE A 651 -1.88 0.43 10.77
C ILE A 651 -0.97 -0.66 10.21
N GLY A 652 -1.46 -1.90 10.21
CA GLY A 652 -0.88 -2.99 9.41
C GLY A 652 -1.36 -2.94 7.97
N ASN A 653 -0.53 -3.44 7.05
CA ASN A 653 -0.81 -3.44 5.62
C ASN A 653 -0.39 -4.77 4.95
N LEU A 654 -0.67 -4.90 3.65
CA LEU A 654 -0.41 -6.13 2.89
C LEU A 654 1.08 -6.54 2.84
N LEU A 655 1.99 -5.59 2.90
CA LEU A 655 3.44 -5.84 2.82
C LEU A 655 4.06 -6.26 4.16
N GLY A 656 3.23 -6.69 5.12
CA GLY A 656 3.69 -7.24 6.41
C GLY A 656 4.29 -6.24 7.39
N GLY A 657 4.51 -4.99 6.99
CA GLY A 657 4.98 -3.94 7.89
C GLY A 657 3.87 -3.07 8.48
N LEU A 658 4.30 -2.08 9.26
CA LEU A 658 3.42 -1.17 9.99
C LEU A 658 3.69 0.29 9.62
N THR A 659 2.66 1.13 9.75
CA THR A 659 2.76 2.59 9.79
C THR A 659 2.14 3.09 11.09
N ILE A 660 2.68 4.16 11.68
CA ILE A 660 2.16 4.75 12.92
C ILE A 660 1.73 6.20 12.72
N TYR A 661 0.68 6.58 13.42
CA TYR A 661 0.08 7.91 13.41
C TYR A 661 -0.18 8.37 14.84
N ARG A 662 -0.01 9.67 15.08
CA ARG A 662 -0.42 10.32 16.33
C ARG A 662 -1.63 11.21 16.09
N GLN A 663 -2.47 11.38 17.10
CA GLN A 663 -3.53 12.38 17.05
C GLN A 663 -2.91 13.79 17.03
N ALA A 664 -3.02 14.47 15.89
CA ALA A 664 -2.47 15.81 15.67
C ALA A 664 -3.43 16.93 16.09
N LEU A 665 -4.73 16.65 16.01
CA LEU A 665 -5.79 17.62 16.31
C LEU A 665 -6.75 17.07 17.37
N ASN A 666 -7.01 17.89 18.38
CA ASN A 666 -8.10 17.65 19.31
C ASN A 666 -9.42 17.76 18.56
N VAL A 667 -10.24 16.72 18.63
CA VAL A 667 -11.62 16.80 18.16
C VAL A 667 -12.36 17.71 19.14
N PRO A 668 -12.95 18.84 18.70
CA PRO A 668 -13.70 19.72 19.58
C PRO A 668 -14.80 18.91 20.28
N VAL A 669 -14.78 18.90 21.61
CA VAL A 669 -15.74 18.14 22.43
C VAL A 669 -17.11 18.80 22.32
N ASN A 670 -17.85 18.44 21.28
CA ASN A 670 -19.29 18.68 21.21
C ASN A 670 -19.98 17.60 20.36
N THR A 671 -19.85 16.35 20.82
CA THR A 671 -20.51 15.18 20.25
C THR A 671 -21.68 14.77 21.13
N SER A 672 -22.71 15.62 21.23
CA SER A 672 -24.03 15.07 21.50
C SER A 672 -24.34 14.07 20.38
N PRO A 673 -24.75 12.83 20.68
CA PRO A 673 -25.16 11.89 19.64
C PRO A 673 -26.19 12.59 18.76
N LEU A 674 -26.07 12.45 17.43
CA LEU A 674 -27.03 13.02 16.48
C LEU A 674 -28.39 12.30 16.63
N SER A 675 -29.11 12.57 17.70
CA SER A 675 -30.55 12.40 17.74
C SER A 675 -31.17 13.55 16.95
N GLY A 676 -31.32 13.38 15.63
CA GLY A 676 -32.23 14.20 14.81
C GLY A 676 -31.66 14.75 13.50
N ASN A 677 -31.94 14.02 12.42
CA ASN A 677 -32.05 14.46 11.01
C ASN A 677 -30.79 14.99 10.29
N SER A 678 -30.20 14.12 9.48
CA SER A 678 -29.07 14.37 8.59
C SER A 678 -29.36 15.36 7.44
N ASN A 679 -28.32 16.01 6.92
CA ASN A 679 -28.30 16.79 5.66
C ASN A 679 -28.89 16.07 4.42
N LYS A 680 -29.28 14.80 4.50
CA LYS A 680 -29.88 14.02 3.40
C LYS A 680 -31.28 14.51 3.00
N ASP A 681 -31.96 15.19 3.91
CA ASP A 681 -33.34 15.66 3.72
C ASP A 681 -33.42 17.06 3.08
N VAL A 682 -32.29 17.70 2.77
CA VAL A 682 -32.21 18.99 2.08
C VAL A 682 -31.22 18.93 0.92
N ARG A 683 -31.48 19.66 -0.17
CA ARG A 683 -30.63 19.66 -1.38
C ARG A 683 -30.45 21.07 -1.89
N LEU A 684 -29.25 21.37 -2.37
CA LEU A 684 -28.95 22.61 -3.09
C LEU A 684 -28.26 22.33 -4.42
N TYR A 685 -28.67 23.04 -5.48
CA TYR A 685 -28.07 22.91 -6.81
C TYR A 685 -28.34 24.15 -7.66
N PRO A 686 -27.52 24.44 -8.69
CA PRO A 686 -26.19 23.88 -8.87
C PRO A 686 -25.25 24.33 -7.74
N ASN A 687 -24.24 23.52 -7.43
CA ASN A 687 -23.14 23.89 -6.54
C ASN A 687 -21.83 23.39 -7.17
N PRO A 688 -21.02 24.28 -7.78
CA PRO A 688 -21.07 25.74 -7.66
C PRO A 688 -22.30 26.44 -8.30
N ALA A 689 -22.78 27.52 -7.70
CA ALA A 689 -23.90 28.34 -8.19
C ALA A 689 -23.42 29.69 -8.76
N LYS A 690 -24.16 30.25 -9.73
CA LYS A 690 -23.86 31.55 -10.36
C LYS A 690 -24.91 32.62 -10.03
N ASP A 691 -26.10 32.52 -10.62
CA ASP A 691 -27.14 33.54 -10.46
C ASP A 691 -28.30 33.08 -9.56
N ILE A 692 -28.63 31.79 -9.62
CA ILE A 692 -29.75 31.17 -8.91
C ILE A 692 -29.26 29.89 -8.22
N LEU A 693 -29.70 29.71 -6.98
CA LEU A 693 -29.53 28.51 -6.17
C LEU A 693 -30.89 27.88 -5.89
N TYR A 694 -31.12 26.69 -6.44
CA TYR A 694 -32.27 25.85 -6.15
C TYR A 694 -32.08 25.18 -4.80
N CYS A 695 -33.06 25.30 -3.92
CA CYS A 695 -33.09 24.70 -2.60
C CYS A 695 -34.32 23.79 -2.52
N SER A 696 -34.17 22.52 -2.15
CA SER A 696 -35.30 21.60 -1.93
C SER A 696 -35.14 20.79 -0.64
N TRP A 697 -36.24 20.26 -0.14
CA TRP A 697 -36.25 19.48 1.10
C TRP A 697 -37.36 18.42 1.13
N ASP A 698 -37.09 17.33 1.83
CA ASP A 698 -38.02 16.23 2.01
C ASP A 698 -39.11 16.61 3.02
N LYS A 699 -40.27 15.96 2.90
CA LYS A 699 -41.44 16.25 3.76
C LYS A 699 -41.16 15.97 5.24
N SER A 700 -40.26 15.04 5.55
CA SER A 700 -39.79 14.74 6.92
C SER A 700 -39.04 15.90 7.57
N PHE A 701 -38.42 16.78 6.79
CA PHE A 701 -37.65 17.92 7.29
C PHE A 701 -38.55 19.08 7.75
N LEU A 702 -39.76 19.19 7.21
CA LEU A 702 -40.62 20.35 7.43
C LEU A 702 -41.52 20.17 8.67
N GLN A 703 -41.13 20.77 9.81
CA GLN A 703 -41.97 20.84 11.02
C GLN A 703 -42.88 22.08 11.02
N SER A 704 -42.40 23.17 10.43
CA SER A 704 -43.07 24.47 10.27
C SER A 704 -42.68 25.09 8.92
N GLY A 705 -42.90 26.39 8.69
CA GLY A 705 -42.16 27.10 7.64
C GLY A 705 -40.64 26.89 7.77
N ILE A 706 -39.91 27.02 6.67
CA ILE A 706 -38.45 26.83 6.62
C ILE A 706 -37.74 28.17 6.43
N GLN A 707 -36.65 28.38 7.16
CA GLN A 707 -35.74 29.50 7.00
C GLN A 707 -34.44 29.00 6.36
N ILE A 708 -33.99 29.69 5.32
CA ILE A 708 -32.73 29.41 4.63
C ILE A 708 -31.82 30.62 4.82
N THR A 709 -30.59 30.42 5.30
CA THR A 709 -29.63 31.50 5.57
C THR A 709 -28.26 31.17 4.99
N ILE A 710 -27.68 32.07 4.20
CA ILE A 710 -26.32 31.92 3.66
C ILE A 710 -25.38 32.78 4.49
N TYR A 711 -24.28 32.18 4.97
CA TYR A 711 -23.20 32.82 5.71
C TYR A 711 -21.89 32.77 4.93
N ASP A 712 -21.04 33.79 5.08
CA ASP A 712 -19.66 33.72 4.59
C ASP A 712 -18.74 32.92 5.55
N MET A 713 -17.47 32.77 5.19
CA MET A 713 -16.46 32.07 5.99
C MET A 713 -16.16 32.73 7.34
N ALA A 714 -16.50 34.01 7.51
CA ALA A 714 -16.37 34.73 8.78
C ALA A 714 -17.64 34.60 9.65
N GLY A 715 -18.66 33.88 9.19
CA GLY A 715 -19.95 33.73 9.87
C GLY A 715 -20.89 34.92 9.68
N GLN A 716 -20.57 35.87 8.79
CA GLN A 716 -21.45 37.00 8.49
C GLN A 716 -22.62 36.52 7.64
N LYS A 717 -23.84 36.92 8.02
CA LYS A 717 -25.06 36.61 7.26
C LYS A 717 -25.09 37.41 5.96
N MET A 718 -25.14 36.70 4.84
CA MET A 718 -25.13 37.25 3.49
C MET A 718 -26.52 37.30 2.87
N LEU A 719 -27.33 36.26 3.08
CA LEU A 719 -28.67 36.15 2.52
C LEU A 719 -29.59 35.38 3.46
N GLN A 720 -30.87 35.72 3.51
CA GLN A 720 -31.87 34.96 4.27
C GLN A 720 -33.22 34.95 3.54
N ALA A 721 -33.86 33.78 3.49
CA ALA A 721 -35.20 33.58 2.97
C ALA A 721 -36.07 32.80 3.97
N ASN A 722 -37.35 33.13 4.04
CA ASN A 722 -38.33 32.39 4.85
C ASN A 722 -39.46 31.89 3.94
N ILE A 723 -39.70 30.59 3.94
CA ILE A 723 -40.68 29.92 3.08
C ILE A 723 -41.77 29.31 3.97
N ALA A 724 -43.04 29.68 3.71
CA ALA A 724 -44.17 29.14 4.45
C ALA A 724 -44.45 27.67 4.07
N ALA A 725 -44.93 26.88 5.03
CA ALA A 725 -45.43 25.53 4.75
C ALA A 725 -46.83 25.58 4.08
N PRO A 726 -47.20 24.60 3.24
CA PRO A 726 -46.40 23.45 2.80
C PRO A 726 -45.63 23.78 1.51
N ALA A 727 -44.31 23.82 1.59
CA ALA A 727 -43.42 23.93 0.42
C ALA A 727 -42.40 22.79 0.46
N SER A 728 -41.86 22.40 -0.69
CA SER A 728 -40.82 21.36 -0.84
C SER A 728 -39.57 21.88 -1.55
N GLY A 729 -39.54 23.17 -1.89
CA GLY A 729 -38.37 23.85 -2.44
C GLY A 729 -38.61 25.35 -2.70
N THR A 730 -37.54 26.06 -3.03
CA THR A 730 -37.52 27.47 -3.41
C THR A 730 -36.26 27.81 -4.21
N ASP A 731 -36.28 28.93 -4.92
CA ASP A 731 -35.15 29.44 -5.69
C ASP A 731 -34.62 30.69 -5.00
N LEU A 732 -33.31 30.75 -4.76
CA LEU A 732 -32.64 31.91 -4.17
C LEU A 732 -31.79 32.61 -5.22
N ALA A 733 -32.00 33.91 -5.39
CA ALA A 733 -31.13 34.74 -6.22
C ALA A 733 -29.80 34.98 -5.48
N VAL A 734 -28.70 34.48 -6.03
CA VAL A 734 -27.34 34.57 -5.42
C VAL A 734 -26.38 35.44 -6.23
N HIS A 735 -26.87 36.09 -7.29
CA HIS A 735 -26.09 36.99 -8.17
C HIS A 735 -25.44 38.19 -7.46
N GLU A 736 -25.82 38.51 -6.23
CA GLU A 736 -25.19 39.57 -5.41
C GLU A 736 -24.04 39.04 -4.54
N LEU A 737 -23.89 37.73 -4.39
CA LEU A 737 -22.78 37.11 -3.64
C LEU A 737 -21.49 37.12 -4.48
N ALA A 738 -20.35 37.41 -3.85
CA ALA A 738 -19.05 37.38 -4.50
C ALA A 738 -18.61 35.93 -4.79
N THR A 739 -17.66 35.73 -5.71
CA THR A 739 -17.02 34.41 -5.91
C THR A 739 -16.37 33.98 -4.60
N GLY A 740 -16.70 32.78 -4.11
CA GLY A 740 -16.19 32.27 -2.84
C GLY A 740 -16.97 31.08 -2.27
N VAL A 741 -16.54 30.62 -1.10
CA VAL A 741 -17.17 29.54 -0.35
C VAL A 741 -18.03 30.13 0.78
N TYR A 742 -19.22 29.58 0.95
CA TYR A 742 -20.27 29.99 1.88
C TYR A 742 -20.86 28.77 2.59
N PHE A 743 -21.65 28.99 3.65
CA PHE A 743 -22.46 27.97 4.31
C PHE A 743 -23.95 28.32 4.16
N CYS A 744 -24.76 27.38 3.64
CA CYS A 744 -26.21 27.52 3.54
C CYS A 744 -26.89 26.70 4.65
N GLU A 745 -27.53 27.38 5.60
CA GLU A 745 -28.26 26.80 6.72
C GLU A 745 -29.76 26.75 6.44
N PHE A 746 -30.39 25.60 6.71
CA PHE A 746 -31.83 25.38 6.68
C PHE A 746 -32.36 25.15 8.10
N ARG A 747 -33.46 25.81 8.49
CA ARG A 747 -34.14 25.62 9.78
C ARG A 747 -35.65 25.48 9.62
N SER A 748 -36.25 24.44 10.21
CA SER A 748 -37.71 24.28 10.30
C SER A 748 -38.08 23.70 11.68
N GLY A 749 -38.65 24.53 12.56
CA GLY A 749 -38.86 24.16 13.95
C GLY A 749 -37.55 23.79 14.65
N SER A 750 -37.46 22.53 15.11
CA SER A 750 -36.23 21.96 15.70
C SER A 750 -35.29 21.31 14.68
N ASN A 751 -35.72 21.11 13.42
CA ASN A 751 -34.88 20.55 12.37
C ASN A 751 -33.89 21.60 11.85
N ARG A 752 -32.63 21.19 11.65
CA ARG A 752 -31.54 22.03 11.15
C ARG A 752 -30.63 21.25 10.22
N ALA A 753 -30.18 21.89 9.13
CA ALA A 753 -29.17 21.35 8.22
C ALA A 753 -28.24 22.46 7.72
N VAL A 754 -26.98 22.14 7.43
CA VAL A 754 -25.98 23.10 6.91
C VAL A 754 -25.20 22.45 5.77
N ILE A 755 -25.19 23.09 4.59
CA ILE A 755 -24.50 22.59 3.40
C ILE A 755 -23.49 23.64 2.89
N PRO A 756 -22.23 23.27 2.58
CA PRO A 756 -21.28 24.16 1.91
C PRO A 756 -21.76 24.57 0.52
N LEU A 757 -21.61 25.84 0.18
CA LEU A 757 -22.05 26.44 -1.08
C LEU A 757 -20.87 27.19 -1.72
N SER A 758 -20.54 26.85 -2.96
CA SER A 758 -19.58 27.60 -3.76
C SER A 758 -20.33 28.53 -4.71
N ILE A 759 -19.98 29.82 -4.69
CA ILE A 759 -20.44 30.79 -5.69
C ILE A 759 -19.28 31.10 -6.64
N TYR A 760 -19.54 31.09 -7.94
CA TYR A 760 -18.57 31.48 -8.97
C TYR A 760 -19.22 32.43 -9.97
N ARG A 761 -18.44 33.38 -10.48
CA ARG A 761 -18.87 34.37 -11.47
C ARG A 761 -18.17 34.18 -12.79
#